data_AF-A0A8B8FN24-F1
#
_entry.id   AF-A0A8B8FN24-F1
#
_cell.length_a   1.000
_cell.length_b   1.000
_cell.length_c   1.000
_cell.angle_alpha   90.00
_cell.angle_beta   90.00
_cell.angle_gamma   90.00
#
_symmetry.space_group_name_H-M   'P 1'
#
loop_
_entity.id
_entity.type
_entity.pdbx_description
1 polymer ?
#
loop_
_entity_poly.entity_id
_entity_poly.type
_entity_poly.pdbx_seq_one_letter_code
_entity_poly.pdbx_strand_id
1 'polypeptide(L)'
;MPILQCGVSTNNKNLSAMNYYAYRMMIRTHEENVILKCGRLFQQFAVDMYVKVETERLAFIRFNQPKLRSEDYIHLRDAIHSDGDVQNIGRLTILPSTYIGSPRHMHEYAQDAMTYVRNYGTPDLFITVICNPKWTEIERELEPGQKPQDRHDIIARVFQQKLKVMMDVLTKYRVFGDTRCYMYSVEWQKRGLPHAHILIWLLNKLHSNEVDDIISAEIPDPVTDPRLHDIVTTQMVHGPCGALNPLSPCMADGKCTKRYPRPLVAETVTGNDGYPVYRRRSKEDNGRTIKVKVQNQEIEIGNEFIVPYCPLLSRIFETHANVESCHSAKSIKYLCKYVTKGSDMAVFGIASENVNDEISNFQMGRYVSTNEALWRLLSFQIHERYPTVVHLAVHLENGQRVYFTEANAAQRAERPPSTTLTSFFAMCEADPFAATLMYVEMPKYYTWNQSTKKFQRRKQGTPVPDWPQVFSTDALGRMYTVHPRNDECFYLRLLLVNVRGPKSFAHLKTVNGHQCQTYREACQLLGLLENDSHWDLTLADSVVSSNAYQIRTLFAIIITTCFPSQPIQLWNKYKDAICEDILHRLRIQTNNPDIQITDEIYNEGLILIEDQCLTIANKLLIEVGMIAPNRSMHDAFNQELNRELQYNVDTLQEFVRNNVPLLNEQQKQVYKTLMQAVDNNTGGLFFLDAPGGTGKTFVISLILATIRSRCDIALALASSGIAATLLDGGRTAHSALKLPLNLNTIDTPTCNISRSSAMGKLLMQCKLIVWDECTMAHKKSLEALNFTLKDLRRNNNIFGGLMILLAGDFRQTLPVVPRGTPADELNACLKASPLWNNVKTLSLTTNMRVQLQNDQSAAQFSKQLLDLGNGKVPVDATSGLITLTNDFCRFVDTQLVLIENVFPNISENYKNYAWLSQRAILAAKNNDVHALNFTIQSKIAGDLVTYKSVDSITNPDDVVNYPTEFLNSLEIPGFPPHNLQLKVGTVILILRNLNPPRLCNGTRLSVKRLMPNLIEATIINGKYAGENVCIPRIPMIPTDLPFDFKRLQFPVRLAFAMTINKSQGQSLSVCGINLENHCFSHGQLYVACSRVGKPSALFVLTSDQKTKNVVYQRALQ
;
A
#
# COMPACT_ATOMS: atom_id res chain seq x y z
N MET A 1 -14.26 -36.19 -6.78
CA MET A 1 -14.24 -37.32 -7.73
C MET A 1 -12.81 -37.58 -8.17
N PRO A 2 -12.35 -38.83 -8.21
CA PRO A 2 -11.00 -39.13 -8.68
C PRO A 2 -10.93 -39.01 -10.21
N ILE A 3 -10.01 -38.16 -10.67
CA ILE A 3 -9.08 -38.39 -11.78
C ILE A 3 -9.71 -38.95 -13.07
N LEU A 4 -10.07 -38.04 -13.99
CA LEU A 4 -10.07 -38.29 -15.44
C LEU A 4 -8.86 -37.59 -16.12
N GLN A 5 -7.76 -37.42 -15.38
CA GLN A 5 -6.47 -37.01 -15.93
C GLN A 5 -5.45 -38.13 -15.75
N CYS A 6 -5.11 -38.76 -16.87
CA CYS A 6 -3.91 -39.54 -17.12
C CYS A 6 -3.43 -40.50 -16.01
N GLY A 7 -4.05 -41.67 -15.99
CA GLY A 7 -3.37 -42.92 -15.68
C GLY A 7 -3.92 -43.97 -16.61
N VAL A 8 -3.13 -44.42 -17.59
CA VAL A 8 -3.48 -45.61 -18.37
C VAL A 8 -3.34 -46.79 -17.40
N SER A 9 -4.40 -47.05 -16.65
CA SER A 9 -4.63 -48.36 -16.05
C SER A 9 -4.83 -49.32 -17.23
N THR A 10 -3.89 -50.24 -17.41
CA THR A 10 -3.92 -51.31 -18.43
C THR A 10 -5.14 -52.24 -18.32
N ASN A 11 -6.00 -52.06 -17.31
CA ASN A 11 -7.21 -52.86 -17.08
C ASN A 11 -8.55 -52.19 -17.46
N ASN A 12 -8.57 -50.98 -18.03
CA ASN A 12 -9.84 -50.32 -18.38
C ASN A 12 -10.23 -50.58 -19.84
N LYS A 13 -11.21 -51.47 -20.08
CA LYS A 13 -11.71 -51.83 -21.45
C LYS A 13 -12.50 -50.71 -22.16
N ASN A 14 -12.69 -49.55 -21.52
CA ASN A 14 -13.52 -48.45 -22.03
C ASN A 14 -12.67 -47.23 -22.41
N LEU A 15 -12.81 -46.76 -23.65
CA LEU A 15 -12.16 -45.56 -24.19
C LEU A 15 -13.10 -44.35 -24.06
N SER A 16 -12.61 -43.22 -23.53
CA SER A 16 -13.43 -41.99 -23.48
C SER A 16 -13.58 -41.36 -24.86
N ALA A 17 -14.72 -40.71 -25.13
CA ALA A 17 -14.96 -40.01 -26.39
C ALA A 17 -13.86 -38.98 -26.69
N MET A 18 -13.39 -38.24 -25.67
CA MET A 18 -12.27 -37.31 -25.80
C MET A 18 -10.98 -38.00 -26.28
N ASN A 19 -10.60 -39.12 -25.66
CA ASN A 19 -9.38 -39.86 -26.05
C ASN A 19 -9.51 -40.44 -27.47
N TYR A 20 -10.71 -40.92 -27.83
CA TYR A 20 -11.00 -41.40 -29.17
C TYR A 20 -10.84 -40.30 -30.22
N TYR A 21 -11.48 -39.14 -30.02
CA TYR A 21 -11.39 -38.03 -30.99
C TYR A 21 -9.98 -37.43 -31.05
N ALA A 22 -9.29 -37.30 -29.91
CA ALA A 22 -7.89 -36.88 -29.88
C ALA A 22 -6.98 -37.84 -30.67
N TYR A 23 -7.20 -39.15 -30.53
CA TYR A 23 -6.49 -40.18 -31.30
C TYR A 23 -6.77 -40.07 -32.81
N ARG A 24 -8.03 -39.79 -33.22
CA ARG A 24 -8.39 -39.61 -34.63
C ARG A 24 -7.76 -38.35 -35.25
N MET A 25 -7.35 -37.38 -34.44
CA MET A 25 -6.68 -36.14 -34.86
C MET A 25 -5.14 -36.25 -34.86
N MET A 26 -4.57 -37.43 -34.59
CA MET A 26 -3.12 -37.64 -34.70
C MET A 26 -2.71 -37.93 -36.13
N ILE A 27 -1.56 -37.40 -36.54
CA ILE A 27 -0.91 -37.73 -37.81
C ILE A 27 -0.05 -38.98 -37.60
N ARG A 28 -0.14 -39.94 -38.52
CA ARG A 28 0.69 -41.16 -38.52
C ARG A 28 1.35 -41.32 -39.88
N THR A 29 2.61 -41.73 -39.91
CA THR A 29 3.43 -41.83 -41.12
C THR A 29 2.91 -42.82 -42.16
N HIS A 30 2.06 -43.77 -41.76
CA HIS A 30 1.56 -44.84 -42.63
C HIS A 30 0.04 -44.81 -42.82
N GLU A 31 -0.66 -43.77 -42.36
CA GLU A 31 -2.10 -43.64 -42.50
C GLU A 31 -2.48 -42.25 -43.01
N GLU A 32 -3.30 -42.19 -44.05
CA GLU A 32 -3.83 -40.91 -44.53
C GLU A 32 -4.95 -40.41 -43.58
N ASN A 33 -4.73 -39.25 -42.97
CA ASN A 33 -5.75 -38.62 -42.13
C ASN A 33 -6.61 -37.64 -42.94
N VAL A 34 -7.59 -38.20 -43.66
CA VAL A 34 -8.52 -37.44 -44.52
C VAL A 34 -9.23 -36.32 -43.76
N ILE A 35 -9.56 -36.53 -42.48
CA ILE A 35 -10.26 -35.54 -41.64
C ILE A 35 -9.49 -34.22 -41.60
N LEU A 36 -8.17 -34.25 -41.44
CA LEU A 36 -7.33 -33.04 -41.32
C LEU A 36 -7.19 -32.27 -42.65
N LYS A 37 -7.54 -32.89 -43.79
CA LYS A 37 -7.45 -32.28 -45.12
C LYS A 37 -8.71 -31.53 -45.54
N CYS A 38 -9.82 -31.68 -44.81
CA CYS A 38 -11.12 -31.14 -45.21
C CYS A 38 -11.38 -29.67 -44.80
N GLY A 39 -10.36 -28.92 -44.35
CA GLY A 39 -10.46 -27.47 -44.07
C GLY A 39 -11.64 -27.09 -43.15
N ARG A 40 -12.61 -26.30 -43.63
CA ARG A 40 -13.77 -25.90 -42.83
C ARG A 40 -14.61 -27.08 -42.31
N LEU A 41 -14.68 -28.19 -43.03
CA LEU A 41 -15.38 -29.39 -42.54
C LEU A 41 -14.66 -30.03 -41.37
N PHE A 42 -13.32 -29.98 -41.34
CA PHE A 42 -12.53 -30.37 -40.17
C PHE A 42 -12.86 -29.47 -38.97
N GLN A 43 -12.95 -28.16 -39.20
CA GLN A 43 -13.27 -27.20 -38.14
C GLN A 43 -14.64 -27.46 -37.52
N GLN A 44 -15.64 -27.71 -38.37
CA GLN A 44 -16.99 -28.08 -37.93
C GLN A 44 -16.97 -29.40 -37.17
N PHE A 45 -16.33 -30.44 -37.72
CA PHE A 45 -16.17 -31.73 -37.06
C PHE A 45 -15.56 -31.59 -35.66
N ALA A 46 -14.47 -30.83 -35.51
CA ALA A 46 -13.82 -30.65 -34.22
C ALA A 46 -14.72 -29.96 -33.19
N VAL A 47 -15.48 -28.93 -33.59
CA VAL A 47 -16.45 -28.26 -32.72
C VAL A 47 -17.56 -29.22 -32.32
N ASP A 48 -18.17 -29.92 -33.27
CA ASP A 48 -19.26 -30.86 -33.02
C ASP A 48 -18.82 -31.99 -32.07
N MET A 49 -17.62 -32.54 -32.28
CA MET A 49 -17.08 -33.59 -31.42
C MET A 49 -16.75 -33.09 -30.01
N TYR A 50 -16.23 -31.87 -29.87
CA TYR A 50 -16.02 -31.29 -28.54
C TYR A 50 -17.34 -30.99 -27.83
N VAL A 51 -18.32 -30.37 -28.52
CA VAL A 51 -19.65 -30.10 -27.95
C VAL A 51 -20.33 -31.39 -27.52
N LYS A 52 -20.16 -32.48 -28.27
CA LYS A 52 -20.61 -33.82 -27.86
C LYS A 52 -19.92 -34.27 -26.57
N VAL A 53 -18.60 -34.19 -26.48
CA VAL A 53 -17.84 -34.54 -25.26
C VAL A 53 -18.28 -33.68 -24.07
N GLU A 54 -18.51 -32.39 -24.28
CA GLU A 54 -18.96 -31.46 -23.25
C GLU A 54 -20.38 -31.80 -22.79
N THR A 55 -21.28 -32.08 -23.75
CA THR A 55 -22.66 -32.49 -23.49
C THR A 55 -22.71 -33.82 -22.74
N GLU A 56 -21.87 -34.81 -23.08
CA GLU A 56 -21.79 -36.09 -22.35
C GLU A 56 -21.37 -35.87 -20.89
N ARG A 57 -20.39 -34.98 -20.64
CA ARG A 57 -19.94 -34.64 -19.27
C ARG A 57 -21.02 -33.91 -18.48
N LEU A 58 -21.69 -32.95 -19.09
CA LEU A 58 -22.79 -32.20 -18.46
C LEU A 58 -24.01 -33.09 -18.24
N ALA A 59 -24.34 -33.97 -19.19
CA ALA A 59 -25.38 -34.98 -19.05
C ALA A 59 -25.07 -35.94 -17.91
N PHE A 60 -23.81 -36.39 -17.77
CA PHE A 60 -23.40 -37.18 -16.61
C PHE A 60 -23.68 -36.43 -15.30
N ILE A 61 -23.30 -35.15 -15.20
CA ILE A 61 -23.57 -34.33 -14.01
C ILE A 61 -25.08 -34.19 -13.78
N ARG A 62 -25.88 -33.92 -14.83
CA ARG A 62 -27.34 -33.75 -14.78
C ARG A 62 -28.06 -35.03 -14.34
N PHE A 63 -27.73 -36.17 -14.93
CA PHE A 63 -28.39 -37.45 -14.66
C PHE A 63 -27.85 -38.17 -13.42
N ASN A 64 -26.71 -37.74 -12.87
CA ASN A 64 -26.15 -38.29 -11.63
C ASN A 64 -26.26 -37.30 -10.44
N GLN A 65 -27.13 -36.27 -10.52
CA GLN A 65 -27.42 -35.38 -9.38
C GLN A 65 -27.78 -36.13 -8.08
N PRO A 66 -28.54 -37.26 -8.10
CA PRO A 66 -28.79 -38.05 -6.88
C PRO A 66 -27.53 -38.60 -6.21
N LYS A 67 -26.43 -38.80 -6.96
CA LYS A 67 -25.13 -39.22 -6.44
C LYS A 67 -24.21 -38.05 -6.06
N LEU A 68 -24.64 -36.83 -6.37
CA LEU A 68 -23.92 -35.58 -6.16
C LEU A 68 -24.56 -34.70 -5.09
N ARG A 69 -25.60 -35.22 -4.40
CA ARG A 69 -26.24 -34.56 -3.27
C ARG A 69 -25.21 -34.22 -2.22
N SER A 70 -25.28 -32.97 -1.74
CA SER A 70 -24.45 -32.49 -0.65
C SER A 70 -25.29 -31.68 0.31
N GLU A 71 -25.04 -31.87 1.60
CA GLU A 71 -25.68 -31.16 2.69
C GLU A 71 -24.66 -30.96 3.82
N ASP A 72 -24.94 -30.05 4.75
CA ASP A 72 -24.18 -29.96 6.00
C ASP A 72 -24.44 -31.20 6.85
N TYR A 73 -23.37 -31.79 7.40
CA TYR A 73 -23.44 -33.08 8.10
C TYR A 73 -24.43 -33.07 9.27
N ILE A 74 -24.56 -31.95 9.99
CA ILE A 74 -25.53 -31.81 11.08
C ILE A 74 -26.97 -32.00 10.58
N HIS A 75 -27.35 -31.42 9.45
CA HIS A 75 -28.69 -31.58 8.87
C HIS A 75 -28.92 -33.02 8.36
N LEU A 76 -27.92 -33.65 7.75
CA LEU A 76 -28.01 -35.04 7.33
C LEU A 76 -28.19 -35.98 8.54
N ARG A 77 -27.41 -35.77 9.59
CA ARG A 77 -27.45 -36.56 10.82
C ARG A 77 -28.80 -36.38 11.52
N ASP A 78 -29.27 -35.15 11.68
CA ASP A 78 -30.51 -34.87 12.39
C ASP A 78 -31.73 -35.41 11.63
N ALA A 79 -31.70 -35.37 10.29
CA ALA A 79 -32.72 -35.98 9.45
C ALA A 79 -32.80 -37.51 9.57
N ILE A 80 -31.65 -38.19 9.63
CA ILE A 80 -31.60 -39.65 9.82
C ILE A 80 -32.10 -40.05 11.21
N HIS A 81 -31.85 -39.23 12.23
CA HIS A 81 -32.37 -39.48 13.58
C HIS A 81 -33.86 -39.15 13.76
N SER A 82 -34.45 -38.38 12.84
CA SER A 82 -35.86 -37.96 12.90
C SER A 82 -36.78 -38.70 11.91
N ASP A 83 -36.33 -39.82 11.34
CA ASP A 83 -37.03 -40.59 10.29
C ASP A 83 -37.47 -39.73 9.09
N GLY A 84 -36.73 -38.66 8.80
CA GLY A 84 -36.99 -37.78 7.68
C GLY A 84 -36.66 -38.44 6.33
N ASP A 85 -37.49 -38.18 5.31
CA ASP A 85 -37.22 -38.67 3.96
C ASP A 85 -35.93 -38.04 3.39
N VAL A 86 -34.87 -38.85 3.35
CA VAL A 86 -33.53 -38.49 2.83
C VAL A 86 -33.60 -38.00 1.38
N GLN A 87 -34.67 -38.31 0.64
CA GLN A 87 -34.90 -37.81 -0.72
C GLN A 87 -35.23 -36.32 -0.78
N ASN A 88 -35.64 -35.68 0.32
CA ASN A 88 -35.98 -34.26 0.37
C ASN A 88 -34.86 -33.37 0.96
N ILE A 89 -33.70 -33.94 1.29
CA ILE A 89 -32.58 -33.27 1.95
C ILE A 89 -31.38 -33.09 0.99
N GLY A 90 -30.73 -31.93 1.04
CA GLY A 90 -29.65 -31.54 0.13
C GLY A 90 -30.12 -30.70 -1.07
N ARG A 91 -29.24 -29.85 -1.60
CA ARG A 91 -29.51 -29.08 -2.83
C ARG A 91 -29.29 -29.93 -4.09
N LEU A 92 -30.25 -29.90 -5.01
CA LEU A 92 -30.13 -30.49 -6.35
C LEU A 92 -29.68 -29.44 -7.37
N THR A 93 -28.80 -29.85 -8.30
CA THR A 93 -28.30 -29.09 -9.47
C THR A 93 -27.16 -28.12 -9.17
N ILE A 94 -25.93 -28.65 -9.04
CA ILE A 94 -24.70 -27.87 -8.81
C ILE A 94 -23.65 -28.25 -9.86
N LEU A 95 -23.16 -27.27 -10.62
CA LEU A 95 -21.95 -27.43 -11.43
C LEU A 95 -20.70 -27.29 -10.52
N PRO A 96 -19.90 -28.35 -10.32
CA PRO A 96 -18.83 -28.34 -9.32
C PRO A 96 -17.65 -27.47 -9.75
N SER A 97 -16.86 -26.97 -8.79
CA SER A 97 -15.62 -26.21 -9.06
C SER A 97 -14.55 -27.02 -9.81
N THR A 98 -14.66 -28.35 -9.84
CA THR A 98 -13.79 -29.22 -10.66
C THR A 98 -14.14 -29.18 -12.14
N TYR A 99 -15.30 -28.62 -12.52
CA TYR A 99 -15.68 -28.47 -13.92
C TYR A 99 -15.07 -27.18 -14.48
N ILE A 100 -14.10 -27.33 -15.39
CA ILE A 100 -13.31 -26.22 -15.92
C ILE A 100 -14.21 -25.25 -16.71
N GLY A 101 -14.24 -23.99 -16.27
CA GLY A 101 -15.05 -22.92 -16.85
C GLY A 101 -16.37 -22.67 -16.12
N SER A 102 -16.74 -23.49 -15.14
CA SER A 102 -17.90 -23.22 -14.28
C SER A 102 -17.72 -21.93 -13.47
N PRO A 103 -18.81 -21.23 -13.07
CA PRO A 103 -18.70 -20.04 -12.22
C PRO A 103 -17.88 -20.27 -10.95
N ARG A 104 -18.03 -21.44 -10.32
CA ARG A 104 -17.26 -21.83 -9.13
C ARG A 104 -15.79 -22.08 -9.44
N HIS A 105 -15.48 -22.73 -10.56
CA HIS A 105 -14.09 -22.92 -10.99
C HIS A 105 -13.38 -21.56 -11.20
N MET A 106 -14.04 -20.64 -11.90
CA MET A 106 -13.50 -19.30 -12.15
C MET A 106 -13.33 -18.50 -10.86
N HIS A 107 -14.31 -18.59 -9.95
CA HIS A 107 -14.22 -17.95 -8.63
C HIS A 107 -13.05 -18.49 -7.80
N GLU A 108 -12.87 -19.81 -7.72
CA GLU A 108 -11.76 -20.43 -7.00
C GLU A 108 -10.41 -20.02 -7.58
N TYR A 109 -10.32 -19.88 -8.91
CA TYR A 109 -9.08 -19.43 -9.58
C TYR A 109 -8.75 -17.96 -9.28
N ALA A 110 -9.76 -17.07 -9.22
CA ALA A 110 -9.57 -15.70 -8.73
C ALA A 110 -9.10 -15.66 -7.28
N GLN A 111 -9.70 -16.47 -6.41
CA GLN A 111 -9.31 -16.52 -4.99
C GLN A 111 -7.90 -17.11 -4.79
N ASP A 112 -7.49 -18.03 -5.66
CA ASP A 112 -6.11 -18.53 -5.69
C ASP A 112 -5.13 -17.41 -6.14
N ALA A 113 -5.50 -16.58 -7.13
CA ALA A 113 -4.73 -15.39 -7.51
C ALA A 113 -4.54 -14.42 -6.32
N MET A 114 -5.62 -14.16 -5.58
CA MET A 114 -5.59 -13.33 -4.38
C MET A 114 -4.72 -13.92 -3.25
N THR A 115 -4.54 -15.24 -3.23
CA THR A 115 -3.64 -15.90 -2.28
C THR A 115 -2.18 -15.56 -2.57
N TYR A 116 -1.77 -15.48 -3.84
CA TYR A 116 -0.44 -14.97 -4.18
C TYR A 116 -0.30 -13.51 -3.80
N VAL A 117 -1.32 -12.69 -4.06
CA VAL A 117 -1.29 -11.27 -3.69
C VAL A 117 -1.13 -11.08 -2.18
N ARG A 118 -1.85 -11.86 -1.37
CA ARG A 118 -1.74 -11.84 0.10
C ARG A 118 -0.34 -12.22 0.59
N ASN A 119 0.30 -13.20 -0.03
CA ASN A 119 1.59 -13.70 0.43
C ASN A 119 2.77 -12.88 -0.12
N TYR A 120 2.62 -12.31 -1.32
CA TYR A 120 3.74 -11.79 -2.12
C TYR A 120 3.54 -10.36 -2.66
N GLY A 121 2.42 -9.70 -2.33
CA GLY A 121 2.09 -8.35 -2.82
C GLY A 121 1.53 -8.33 -4.24
N THR A 122 1.48 -7.17 -4.91
CA THR A 122 1.04 -7.07 -6.31
C THR A 122 2.00 -7.78 -7.26
N PRO A 123 1.54 -8.35 -8.40
CA PRO A 123 2.46 -8.82 -9.43
C PRO A 123 3.27 -7.66 -9.98
N ASP A 124 4.40 -7.97 -10.61
CA ASP A 124 5.33 -7.01 -11.20
C ASP A 124 5.03 -6.79 -12.69
N LEU A 125 4.65 -7.85 -13.40
CA LEU A 125 4.36 -7.82 -14.84
C LEU A 125 3.04 -8.51 -15.17
N PHE A 126 2.32 -7.93 -16.12
CA PHE A 126 1.17 -8.53 -16.79
C PHE A 126 1.46 -8.63 -18.29
N ILE A 127 1.49 -9.86 -18.79
CA ILE A 127 1.86 -10.13 -20.18
C ILE A 127 0.65 -10.74 -20.89
N THR A 128 0.26 -10.17 -22.01
CA THR A 128 -0.75 -10.74 -22.92
C THR A 128 -0.10 -11.15 -24.23
N VAL A 129 -0.18 -12.43 -24.58
CA VAL A 129 0.43 -12.97 -25.80
C VAL A 129 -0.63 -13.58 -26.69
N ILE A 130 -0.55 -13.27 -27.98
CA ILE A 130 -1.41 -13.81 -29.02
C ILE A 130 -0.60 -14.81 -29.84
N CYS A 131 -1.20 -15.89 -30.35
CA CYS A 131 -0.50 -16.75 -31.31
C CYS A 131 -0.20 -15.98 -32.61
N ASN A 132 1.01 -16.14 -33.17
CA ASN A 132 1.29 -15.68 -34.53
C ASN A 132 1.05 -16.85 -35.51
N PRO A 133 0.09 -16.75 -36.45
CA PRO A 133 -0.19 -17.83 -37.39
C PRO A 133 0.90 -17.99 -38.47
N LYS A 134 1.82 -17.02 -38.58
CA LYS A 134 2.98 -17.02 -39.49
C LYS A 134 4.26 -17.57 -38.86
N TRP A 135 4.17 -18.22 -37.69
CA TRP A 135 5.33 -18.91 -37.15
C TRP A 135 5.80 -19.99 -38.12
N THR A 136 7.11 -20.09 -38.32
CA THR A 136 7.71 -21.03 -39.26
C THR A 136 7.35 -22.48 -38.93
N GLU A 137 7.15 -22.82 -37.65
CA GLU A 137 6.67 -24.13 -37.24
C GLU A 137 5.22 -24.41 -37.62
N ILE A 138 4.39 -23.39 -37.84
CA ILE A 138 3.03 -23.57 -38.37
C ILE A 138 3.14 -23.75 -39.88
N GLU A 139 3.80 -22.81 -40.57
CA GLU A 139 3.89 -22.80 -42.03
C GLU A 139 4.55 -24.06 -42.59
N ARG A 140 5.58 -24.58 -41.92
CA ARG A 140 6.28 -25.82 -42.31
C ARG A 140 5.38 -27.06 -42.27
N GLU A 141 4.40 -27.09 -41.36
CA GLU A 141 3.54 -28.26 -41.13
C GLU A 141 2.23 -28.20 -41.95
N LEU A 142 2.05 -27.16 -42.77
CA LEU A 142 0.94 -27.03 -43.71
C LEU A 142 1.26 -27.75 -45.02
N GLU A 143 0.30 -28.53 -45.52
CA GLU A 143 0.40 -29.12 -46.86
C GLU A 143 0.19 -28.05 -47.96
N PRO A 144 0.65 -28.28 -49.20
CA PRO A 144 0.44 -27.35 -50.31
C PRO A 144 -1.04 -26.93 -50.45
N GLY A 145 -1.28 -25.62 -50.41
CA GLY A 145 -2.63 -25.04 -50.50
C GLY A 145 -3.39 -24.88 -49.18
N GLN A 146 -2.90 -25.45 -48.07
CA GLN A 146 -3.48 -25.22 -46.74
C GLN A 146 -3.11 -23.83 -46.20
N LYS A 147 -4.03 -23.22 -45.47
CA LYS A 147 -3.77 -21.99 -44.70
C LYS A 147 -3.74 -22.33 -43.20
N PRO A 148 -3.09 -21.51 -42.34
CA PRO A 148 -3.11 -21.72 -40.89
C PRO A 148 -4.53 -21.87 -40.32
N GLN A 149 -5.49 -21.14 -40.89
CA GLN A 149 -6.90 -21.22 -40.51
C GLN A 149 -7.49 -22.62 -40.72
N ASP A 150 -7.04 -23.37 -41.73
CA ASP A 150 -7.54 -24.71 -42.00
C ASP A 150 -7.05 -25.76 -40.98
N ARG A 151 -5.97 -25.47 -40.25
CA ARG A 151 -5.25 -26.40 -39.37
C ARG A 151 -5.08 -25.88 -37.95
N HIS A 152 -6.20 -25.60 -37.29
CA HIS A 152 -6.24 -25.18 -35.89
C HIS A 152 -5.61 -26.19 -34.90
N ASP A 153 -5.45 -27.46 -35.30
CA ASP A 153 -4.75 -28.47 -34.50
C ASP A 153 -3.25 -28.17 -34.42
N ILE A 154 -2.65 -27.70 -35.51
CA ILE A 154 -1.26 -27.25 -35.56
C ILE A 154 -1.12 -25.97 -34.73
N ILE A 155 -2.03 -24.99 -34.91
CA ILE A 155 -2.01 -23.74 -34.15
C ILE A 155 -2.03 -24.02 -32.64
N ALA A 156 -2.96 -24.86 -32.16
CA ALA A 156 -3.07 -25.19 -30.75
C ALA A 156 -1.78 -25.86 -30.21
N ARG A 157 -1.18 -26.79 -30.98
CA ARG A 157 0.05 -27.49 -30.59
C ARG A 157 1.25 -26.56 -30.54
N VAL A 158 1.47 -25.76 -31.58
CA VAL A 158 2.61 -24.83 -31.65
C VAL A 158 2.47 -23.76 -30.57
N PHE A 159 1.27 -23.17 -30.38
CA PHE A 159 1.06 -22.19 -29.32
C PHE A 159 1.33 -22.77 -27.93
N GLN A 160 0.88 -23.99 -27.65
CA GLN A 160 1.15 -24.64 -26.36
C GLN A 160 2.66 -24.85 -26.11
N GLN A 161 3.42 -25.22 -27.14
CA GLN A 161 4.87 -25.35 -27.04
C GLN A 161 5.56 -23.99 -26.85
N LYS A 162 5.16 -22.98 -27.63
CA LYS A 162 5.70 -21.61 -27.49
C LYS A 162 5.39 -21.02 -26.12
N LEU A 163 4.19 -21.25 -25.57
CA LEU A 163 3.83 -20.82 -24.22
C LEU A 163 4.71 -21.49 -23.15
N LYS A 164 4.99 -22.80 -23.27
CA LYS A 164 5.93 -23.48 -22.37
C LYS A 164 7.34 -22.89 -22.43
N VAL A 165 7.85 -22.66 -23.64
CA VAL A 165 9.17 -22.03 -23.82
C VAL A 165 9.17 -20.62 -23.24
N MET A 166 8.10 -19.85 -23.42
CA MET A 166 7.95 -18.52 -22.82
C MET A 166 7.96 -18.58 -21.30
N MET A 167 7.24 -19.52 -20.69
CA MET A 167 7.29 -19.69 -19.23
C MET A 167 8.69 -20.09 -18.76
N ASP A 168 9.43 -20.91 -19.51
CA ASP A 168 10.83 -21.22 -19.20
C ASP A 168 11.73 -19.98 -19.29
N VAL A 169 11.56 -19.13 -20.33
CA VAL A 169 12.27 -17.84 -20.47
C VAL A 169 12.02 -16.94 -19.26
N LEU A 170 10.77 -16.82 -18.83
CA LEU A 170 10.38 -15.98 -17.70
C LEU A 170 10.88 -16.55 -16.36
N THR A 171 10.77 -17.86 -16.14
CA THR A 171 10.93 -18.47 -14.81
C THR A 171 12.25 -19.20 -14.57
N LYS A 172 12.79 -19.87 -15.59
CA LYS A 172 14.04 -20.64 -15.50
C LYS A 172 15.25 -19.82 -15.93
N TYR A 173 15.13 -19.11 -17.06
CA TYR A 173 16.20 -18.23 -17.56
C TYR A 173 16.21 -16.85 -16.89
N ARG A 174 15.16 -16.54 -16.10
CA ARG A 174 15.12 -15.38 -15.18
C ARG A 174 15.43 -14.05 -15.89
N VAL A 175 14.89 -13.86 -17.09
CA VAL A 175 15.20 -12.68 -17.94
C VAL A 175 14.84 -11.33 -17.30
N PHE A 176 13.94 -11.34 -16.31
CA PHE A 176 13.56 -10.15 -15.53
C PHE A 176 14.00 -10.27 -14.05
N GLY A 177 14.86 -11.23 -13.73
CA GLY A 177 15.22 -11.61 -12.36
C GLY A 177 14.51 -12.88 -11.87
N ASP A 178 14.77 -13.25 -10.63
CA ASP A 178 14.21 -14.45 -10.00
C ASP A 178 12.68 -14.37 -9.92
N THR A 179 11.99 -15.35 -10.48
CA THR A 179 10.52 -15.44 -10.35
C THR A 179 10.15 -16.04 -9.00
N ARG A 180 9.33 -15.31 -8.24
CA ARG A 180 8.78 -15.75 -6.95
C ARG A 180 7.51 -16.58 -7.11
N CYS A 181 6.60 -16.15 -7.96
CA CYS A 181 5.39 -16.89 -8.30
C CYS A 181 4.85 -16.45 -9.66
N TYR A 182 4.03 -17.29 -10.29
CA TYR A 182 3.37 -16.97 -11.55
C TYR A 182 1.99 -17.60 -11.62
N MET A 183 1.15 -17.04 -12.47
CA MET A 183 -0.03 -17.74 -12.96
C MET A 183 -0.38 -17.29 -14.36
N TYR A 184 -1.01 -18.16 -15.14
CA TYR A 184 -1.56 -17.77 -16.43
C TYR A 184 -2.91 -18.40 -16.72
N SER A 185 -3.61 -17.83 -17.70
CA SER A 185 -4.85 -18.35 -18.28
C SER A 185 -4.80 -18.24 -19.80
N VAL A 186 -5.27 -19.27 -20.50
CA VAL A 186 -5.45 -19.26 -21.97
C VAL A 186 -6.92 -18.92 -22.31
N GLU A 187 -7.13 -18.03 -23.28
CA GLU A 187 -8.44 -17.53 -23.70
C GLU A 187 -8.60 -17.62 -25.24
N TRP A 188 -9.84 -17.77 -25.70
CA TRP A 188 -10.24 -17.69 -27.11
C TRP A 188 -11.37 -16.68 -27.29
N GLN A 189 -11.24 -15.77 -28.25
CA GLN A 189 -12.28 -14.79 -28.60
C GLN A 189 -13.10 -15.29 -29.80
N LYS A 190 -14.33 -14.76 -30.03
CA LYS A 190 -15.34 -15.23 -31.03
C LYS A 190 -14.85 -15.76 -32.41
N ARG A 191 -13.66 -15.37 -32.90
CA ARG A 191 -12.98 -15.94 -34.09
C ARG A 191 -11.43 -15.95 -33.97
N GLY A 192 -10.90 -15.72 -32.77
CA GLY A 192 -9.49 -15.40 -32.53
C GLY A 192 -8.57 -16.60 -32.42
N LEU A 193 -7.27 -16.32 -32.51
CA LEU A 193 -6.21 -17.27 -32.20
C LEU A 193 -6.12 -17.49 -30.68
N PRO A 194 -5.45 -18.54 -30.19
CA PRO A 194 -5.20 -18.67 -28.75
C PRO A 194 -4.47 -17.45 -28.18
N HIS A 195 -4.89 -17.00 -27.01
CA HIS A 195 -4.27 -15.91 -26.25
C HIS A 195 -3.90 -16.39 -24.85
N ALA A 196 -2.78 -15.92 -24.29
CA ALA A 196 -2.41 -16.18 -22.91
C ALA A 196 -2.31 -14.86 -22.12
N HIS A 197 -2.87 -14.86 -20.92
CA HIS A 197 -2.72 -13.80 -19.91
C HIS A 197 -1.82 -14.33 -18.81
N ILE A 198 -0.66 -13.71 -18.59
CA ILE A 198 0.39 -14.19 -17.68
C ILE A 198 0.65 -13.12 -16.63
N LEU A 199 0.69 -13.53 -15.36
CA LEU A 199 1.10 -12.73 -14.22
C LEU A 199 2.41 -13.26 -13.65
N ILE A 200 3.36 -12.35 -13.42
CA ILE A 200 4.67 -12.66 -12.84
C ILE A 200 4.90 -11.82 -11.60
N TRP A 201 5.32 -12.46 -10.51
CA TRP A 201 5.89 -11.81 -9.33
C TRP A 201 7.38 -12.11 -9.29
N LEU A 202 8.18 -11.07 -9.19
CA LEU A 202 9.63 -11.19 -9.05
C LEU A 202 10.01 -11.23 -7.56
N LEU A 203 11.13 -11.89 -7.26
CA LEU A 203 11.71 -11.92 -5.91
C LEU A 203 12.16 -10.51 -5.52
N ASN A 204 12.84 -9.83 -6.46
CA ASN A 204 13.20 -8.42 -6.38
C ASN A 204 12.16 -7.62 -7.19
N LYS A 205 11.45 -6.70 -6.53
CA LYS A 205 10.39 -5.92 -7.15
C LYS A 205 10.93 -5.00 -8.24
N LEU A 206 10.20 -4.91 -9.35
CA LEU A 206 10.52 -3.97 -10.42
C LEU A 206 10.26 -2.54 -9.95
N HIS A 207 11.22 -1.64 -10.06
CA HIS A 207 11.05 -0.23 -9.69
C HIS A 207 10.66 0.66 -10.87
N SER A 208 10.01 1.80 -10.61
CA SER A 208 9.51 2.71 -11.65
C SER A 208 10.60 3.22 -12.60
N ASN A 209 11.84 3.38 -12.11
CA ASN A 209 12.99 3.81 -12.90
C ASN A 209 13.61 2.69 -13.75
N GLU A 210 13.20 1.44 -13.58
CA GLU A 210 13.68 0.27 -14.33
C GLU A 210 12.67 -0.17 -15.41
N VAL A 211 11.49 0.46 -15.45
CA VAL A 211 10.40 0.10 -16.38
C VAL A 211 10.85 0.23 -17.84
N ASP A 212 11.55 1.32 -18.17
CA ASP A 212 12.03 1.60 -19.53
C ASP A 212 13.15 0.66 -19.98
N ASP A 213 13.80 -0.06 -19.06
CA ASP A 213 14.81 -1.07 -19.38
C ASP A 213 14.18 -2.36 -19.90
N ILE A 214 12.91 -2.61 -19.53
CA ILE A 214 12.18 -3.84 -19.86
C ILE A 214 11.11 -3.59 -20.92
N ILE A 215 10.40 -2.46 -20.82
CA ILE A 215 9.20 -2.16 -21.59
C ILE A 215 9.44 -0.92 -22.46
N SER A 216 9.19 -1.07 -23.76
CA SER A 216 9.18 0.02 -24.73
C SER A 216 7.78 0.21 -25.30
N ALA A 217 7.43 1.46 -25.59
CA ALA A 217 6.25 1.80 -26.36
C ALA A 217 6.60 2.69 -27.56
N GLU A 218 7.83 2.55 -28.07
CA GLU A 218 8.37 3.34 -29.16
C GLU A 218 8.67 2.49 -30.39
N ILE A 219 8.59 3.10 -31.58
CA ILE A 219 9.04 2.53 -32.84
C ILE A 219 10.59 2.43 -32.80
N PRO A 220 11.17 1.21 -32.94
CA PRO A 220 12.61 1.00 -32.97
C PRO A 220 13.31 1.74 -34.12
N ASP A 221 14.63 1.81 -34.12
CA ASP A 221 15.33 2.42 -35.24
C ASP A 221 15.41 1.43 -36.41
N PRO A 222 14.93 1.78 -37.62
CA PRO A 222 15.06 0.90 -38.78
C PRO A 222 16.52 0.69 -39.21
N VAL A 223 17.45 1.57 -38.80
CA VAL A 223 18.88 1.47 -39.12
C VAL A 223 19.63 0.67 -38.04
N THR A 224 19.43 0.99 -36.76
CA THR A 224 20.18 0.33 -35.68
C THR A 224 19.59 -1.02 -35.27
N ASP A 225 18.28 -1.22 -35.44
CA ASP A 225 17.60 -2.48 -35.15
C ASP A 225 16.47 -2.77 -36.15
N PRO A 226 16.84 -3.09 -37.41
CA PRO A 226 15.88 -3.34 -38.48
C PRO A 226 14.92 -4.50 -38.16
N ARG A 227 15.40 -5.52 -37.44
CA ARG A 227 14.61 -6.70 -37.11
C ARG A 227 13.53 -6.37 -36.09
N LEU A 228 13.85 -5.69 -34.99
CA LEU A 228 12.84 -5.29 -34.02
C LEU A 228 11.89 -4.25 -34.62
N HIS A 229 12.39 -3.34 -35.46
CA HIS A 229 11.56 -2.38 -36.18
C HIS A 229 10.48 -3.10 -37.01
N ASP A 230 10.84 -4.10 -37.80
CA ASP A 230 9.88 -4.89 -38.60
C ASP A 230 8.85 -5.62 -37.71
N ILE A 231 9.31 -6.25 -36.62
CA ILE A 231 8.43 -6.93 -35.66
C ILE A 231 7.43 -5.95 -35.04
N VAL A 232 7.90 -4.80 -34.55
CA VAL A 232 7.06 -3.82 -33.84
C VAL A 232 6.07 -3.16 -34.79
N THR A 233 6.50 -2.76 -35.98
CA THR A 233 5.62 -2.10 -36.96
C THR A 233 4.58 -3.06 -37.54
N THR A 234 4.87 -4.37 -37.56
CA THR A 234 3.93 -5.40 -38.02
C THR A 234 2.98 -5.89 -36.92
N GLN A 235 3.48 -6.09 -35.69
CA GLN A 235 2.77 -6.83 -34.65
C GLN A 235 2.34 -5.99 -33.44
N MET A 236 2.97 -4.84 -33.19
CA MET A 236 2.74 -4.04 -31.96
C MET A 236 2.05 -2.71 -32.22
N VAL A 237 1.52 -2.48 -33.43
CA VAL A 237 0.76 -1.27 -33.75
C VAL A 237 -0.71 -1.48 -33.41
N HIS A 238 -1.26 -0.67 -32.50
CA HIS A 238 -2.70 -0.54 -32.37
C HIS A 238 -3.22 0.21 -33.59
N GLY A 239 -4.06 -0.44 -34.41
CA GLY A 239 -4.51 0.11 -35.68
C GLY A 239 -5.01 1.56 -35.54
N PRO A 240 -4.82 2.39 -36.58
CA PRO A 240 -5.35 3.74 -36.56
C PRO A 240 -6.85 3.69 -36.24
N CYS A 241 -7.24 4.50 -35.27
CA CYS A 241 -8.57 4.61 -34.68
C CYS A 241 -8.77 6.05 -34.19
N GLY A 242 -9.87 6.31 -33.49
CA GLY A 242 -10.21 7.68 -33.09
C GLY A 242 -10.57 8.52 -34.32
N ALA A 243 -10.03 9.74 -34.38
CA ALA A 243 -10.25 10.64 -35.52
C ALA A 243 -9.69 10.08 -36.84
N LEU A 244 -8.63 9.27 -36.79
CA LEU A 244 -8.00 8.72 -37.99
C LEU A 244 -8.81 7.58 -38.64
N ASN A 245 -9.62 6.87 -37.85
CA ASN A 245 -10.51 5.82 -38.35
C ASN A 245 -11.66 5.57 -37.34
N PRO A 246 -12.76 6.32 -37.46
CA PRO A 246 -13.92 6.18 -36.55
C PRO A 246 -14.63 4.84 -36.67
N LEU A 247 -14.43 4.11 -37.77
CA LEU A 247 -15.03 2.79 -38.04
C LEU A 247 -14.18 1.62 -37.51
N SER A 248 -13.08 1.89 -36.83
CA SER A 248 -12.24 0.84 -36.26
C SER A 248 -13.03 0.02 -35.22
N PRO A 249 -12.89 -1.33 -35.17
CA PRO A 249 -13.65 -2.19 -34.25
C PRO A 249 -13.46 -1.88 -32.76
N CYS A 250 -12.41 -1.12 -32.41
CA CYS A 250 -12.13 -0.70 -31.04
C CYS A 250 -12.93 0.55 -30.60
N MET A 251 -13.63 1.22 -31.51
CA MET A 251 -14.38 2.46 -31.24
C MET A 251 -15.74 2.14 -30.62
N ALA A 252 -16.06 2.82 -29.52
CA ALA A 252 -17.39 2.83 -28.90
C ALA A 252 -17.68 4.25 -28.41
N ASP A 253 -18.89 4.76 -28.64
CA ASP A 253 -19.31 6.12 -28.25
C ASP A 253 -18.34 7.22 -28.70
N GLY A 254 -17.79 7.08 -29.91
CA GLY A 254 -16.83 8.03 -30.49
C GLY A 254 -15.43 8.02 -29.85
N LYS A 255 -15.13 7.09 -28.94
CA LYS A 255 -13.83 6.95 -28.29
C LYS A 255 -13.26 5.54 -28.45
N CYS A 256 -11.95 5.43 -28.53
CA CYS A 256 -11.31 4.12 -28.52
C CYS A 256 -11.45 3.48 -27.12
N THR A 257 -12.05 2.29 -27.05
CA THR A 257 -12.20 1.51 -25.81
C THR A 257 -10.86 1.13 -25.16
N LYS A 258 -9.77 1.18 -25.94
CA LYS A 258 -8.39 0.93 -25.48
C LYS A 258 -7.60 2.22 -25.22
N ARG A 259 -8.26 3.38 -25.27
CA ARG A 259 -7.69 4.72 -24.99
C ARG A 259 -6.56 5.13 -25.94
N TYR A 260 -6.66 4.76 -27.22
CA TYR A 260 -5.77 5.23 -28.27
C TYR A 260 -6.37 6.42 -29.05
N PRO A 261 -5.55 7.36 -29.56
CA PRO A 261 -4.09 7.46 -29.38
C PRO A 261 -3.70 7.73 -27.92
N ARG A 262 -2.55 7.21 -27.49
CA ARG A 262 -2.01 7.43 -26.14
C ARG A 262 -1.27 8.78 -26.05
N PRO A 263 -1.20 9.41 -24.87
CA PRO A 263 -0.42 10.64 -24.71
C PRO A 263 1.05 10.45 -25.10
N LEU A 264 1.61 11.41 -25.81
CA LEU A 264 3.05 11.50 -26.07
C LEU A 264 3.74 12.09 -24.85
N VAL A 265 4.76 11.40 -24.34
CA VAL A 265 5.53 11.79 -23.15
C VAL A 265 7.00 11.42 -23.34
N ALA A 266 7.91 12.31 -22.97
CA ALA A 266 9.35 12.14 -23.18
C ALA A 266 9.97 11.08 -22.26
N GLU A 267 9.35 10.80 -21.11
CA GLU A 267 9.76 9.77 -20.14
C GLU A 267 8.51 9.06 -19.60
N THR A 268 8.66 7.81 -19.13
CA THR A 268 7.55 7.06 -18.53
C THR A 268 7.15 7.69 -17.21
N VAL A 269 5.90 8.17 -17.10
CA VAL A 269 5.33 8.79 -15.88
C VAL A 269 4.23 7.92 -15.28
N THR A 270 3.92 8.10 -14.00
CA THR A 270 2.79 7.35 -13.41
C THR A 270 1.44 7.97 -13.78
N GLY A 271 0.52 7.16 -14.30
CA GLY A 271 -0.84 7.57 -14.61
C GLY A 271 -1.78 7.64 -13.41
N ASN A 272 -2.90 8.35 -13.57
CA ASN A 272 -3.90 8.62 -12.53
C ASN A 272 -4.57 7.35 -11.93
N ASP A 273 -4.60 6.24 -12.67
CA ASP A 273 -5.17 4.97 -12.24
C ASP A 273 -4.13 3.97 -11.72
N GLY A 274 -2.85 4.35 -11.68
CA GLY A 274 -1.75 3.51 -11.23
C GLY A 274 -1.18 2.57 -12.28
N TYR A 275 -1.56 2.75 -13.56
CA TYR A 275 -0.81 2.23 -14.71
C TYR A 275 0.21 3.27 -15.18
N PRO A 276 1.41 2.87 -15.62
CA PRO A 276 2.36 3.80 -16.22
C PRO A 276 1.81 4.39 -17.52
N VAL A 277 2.06 5.67 -17.74
CA VAL A 277 2.02 6.29 -19.05
C VAL A 277 3.41 6.15 -19.64
N TYR A 278 3.59 5.11 -20.46
CA TYR A 278 4.89 4.78 -21.05
C TYR A 278 5.45 5.89 -21.93
N ARG A 279 6.77 6.01 -21.91
CA ARG A 279 7.55 6.87 -22.81
C ARG A 279 7.14 6.66 -24.25
N ARG A 280 6.71 7.75 -24.88
CA ARG A 280 6.30 7.85 -26.28
C ARG A 280 6.74 9.21 -26.79
N ARG A 281 8.00 9.33 -27.22
CA ARG A 281 8.54 10.61 -27.70
C ARG A 281 7.77 11.07 -28.93
N SER A 282 7.48 12.38 -28.99
CA SER A 282 6.91 13.02 -30.18
C SER A 282 7.99 13.17 -31.24
N LYS A 283 7.63 13.57 -32.47
CA LYS A 283 8.59 13.80 -33.55
C LYS A 283 9.60 14.89 -33.20
N GLU A 284 9.17 15.91 -32.45
CA GLU A 284 10.00 16.99 -31.94
C GLU A 284 11.02 16.49 -30.89
N ASP A 285 10.67 15.44 -30.16
CA ASP A 285 11.50 14.80 -29.13
C ASP A 285 12.27 13.57 -29.67
N ASN A 286 12.63 13.53 -30.96
CA ASN A 286 13.28 12.38 -31.62
C ASN A 286 12.45 11.08 -31.65
N GLY A 287 11.13 11.18 -31.52
CA GLY A 287 10.19 10.10 -31.80
C GLY A 287 10.06 9.80 -33.28
N ARG A 288 9.78 8.54 -33.61
CA ARG A 288 9.65 8.07 -35.00
C ARG A 288 8.20 7.93 -35.40
N THR A 289 7.96 7.97 -36.71
CA THR A 289 6.66 7.73 -37.33
C THR A 289 6.78 6.65 -38.40
N ILE A 290 5.67 5.99 -38.69
CA ILE A 290 5.54 5.01 -39.77
C ILE A 290 4.30 5.31 -40.61
N LYS A 291 4.29 4.83 -41.85
CA LYS A 291 3.12 4.88 -42.71
C LYS A 291 2.38 3.54 -42.66
N VAL A 292 1.09 3.59 -42.36
CA VAL A 292 0.19 2.42 -42.38
C VAL A 292 -0.91 2.64 -43.40
N LYS A 293 -1.29 1.58 -44.10
CA LYS A 293 -2.39 1.60 -45.07
C LYS A 293 -3.72 1.29 -44.40
N VAL A 294 -4.70 2.18 -44.58
CA VAL A 294 -6.08 2.04 -44.08
C VAL A 294 -7.02 2.39 -45.22
N GLN A 295 -7.93 1.48 -45.60
CA GLN A 295 -8.92 1.73 -46.65
C GLN A 295 -8.33 2.34 -47.94
N ASN A 296 -7.17 1.84 -48.37
CA ASN A 296 -6.39 2.32 -49.53
C ASN A 296 -5.78 3.74 -49.42
N GLN A 297 -5.75 4.34 -48.22
CA GLN A 297 -5.01 5.57 -47.93
C GLN A 297 -3.80 5.27 -47.03
N GLU A 298 -2.67 5.95 -47.28
CA GLU A 298 -1.52 5.93 -46.37
C GLU A 298 -1.69 7.00 -45.29
N ILE A 299 -1.67 6.57 -44.03
CA ILE A 299 -1.75 7.43 -42.86
C ILE A 299 -0.43 7.34 -42.10
N GLU A 300 0.15 8.48 -41.76
CA GLU A 300 1.31 8.57 -40.88
C GLU A 300 0.84 8.47 -39.42
N ILE A 301 1.43 7.55 -38.66
CA ILE A 301 1.18 7.39 -37.21
C ILE A 301 2.51 7.42 -36.45
N GLY A 302 2.49 7.92 -35.22
CA GLY A 302 3.64 7.93 -34.34
C GLY A 302 3.58 6.92 -33.21
N ASN A 303 4.44 7.16 -32.21
CA ASN A 303 4.56 6.35 -31.00
C ASN A 303 3.24 6.26 -30.20
N GLU A 304 2.30 7.19 -30.38
CA GLU A 304 0.99 7.20 -29.70
C GLU A 304 0.11 5.98 -30.01
N PHE A 305 0.42 5.20 -31.05
CA PHE A 305 -0.29 3.99 -31.46
C PHE A 305 0.41 2.68 -31.08
N ILE A 306 1.60 2.72 -30.50
CA ILE A 306 2.35 1.50 -30.19
C ILE A 306 1.81 0.81 -28.94
N VAL A 307 1.65 -0.51 -28.96
CA VAL A 307 1.30 -1.32 -27.79
C VAL A 307 2.59 -1.56 -26.98
N PRO A 308 2.59 -1.36 -25.65
CA PRO A 308 3.78 -1.62 -24.82
C PRO A 308 4.31 -3.05 -25.03
N TYR A 309 5.61 -3.19 -25.28
CA TYR A 309 6.24 -4.47 -25.60
C TYR A 309 7.59 -4.60 -24.89
N CYS A 310 8.05 -5.84 -24.74
CA CYS A 310 9.43 -6.10 -24.32
C CYS A 310 10.28 -6.44 -25.55
N PRO A 311 11.32 -5.65 -25.88
CA PRO A 311 12.18 -5.91 -27.03
C PRO A 311 12.71 -7.35 -27.10
N LEU A 312 13.11 -7.91 -25.96
CA LEU A 312 13.62 -9.28 -25.86
C LEU A 312 12.55 -10.32 -26.22
N LEU A 313 11.37 -10.24 -25.59
CA LEU A 313 10.28 -11.20 -25.85
C LEU A 313 9.77 -11.09 -27.28
N SER A 314 9.66 -9.87 -27.82
CA SER A 314 9.26 -9.63 -29.21
C SER A 314 10.24 -10.28 -30.20
N ARG A 315 11.56 -10.22 -29.95
CA ARG A 315 12.56 -10.89 -30.81
C ARG A 315 12.52 -12.42 -30.73
N ILE A 316 12.26 -12.98 -29.53
CA ILE A 316 12.24 -14.44 -29.34
C ILE A 316 10.98 -15.06 -29.94
N PHE A 317 9.84 -14.42 -29.74
CA PHE A 317 8.54 -15.02 -30.05
C PHE A 317 7.86 -14.43 -31.29
N GLU A 318 8.34 -13.31 -31.84
CA GLU A 318 7.86 -12.71 -33.09
C GLU A 318 6.33 -12.68 -33.16
N THR A 319 5.69 -12.17 -32.11
CA THR A 319 4.23 -12.15 -31.97
C THR A 319 3.77 -10.90 -31.26
N HIS A 320 2.46 -10.60 -31.36
CA HIS A 320 1.82 -9.56 -30.56
C HIS A 320 1.87 -9.96 -29.07
N ALA A 321 2.80 -9.37 -28.33
CA ALA A 321 3.01 -9.59 -26.90
C ALA A 321 2.98 -8.26 -26.15
N ASN A 322 1.82 -7.91 -25.57
CA ASN A 322 1.68 -6.73 -24.73
C ASN A 322 2.32 -7.01 -23.37
N VAL A 323 3.23 -6.14 -22.92
CA VAL A 323 3.89 -6.24 -21.61
C VAL A 323 3.59 -4.99 -20.81
N GLU A 324 2.87 -5.16 -19.70
CA GLU A 324 2.43 -4.08 -18.83
C GLU A 324 3.07 -4.22 -17.45
N SER A 325 3.44 -3.11 -16.85
CA SER A 325 4.01 -3.04 -15.52
C SER A 325 2.89 -2.93 -14.49
N CYS A 326 2.97 -3.74 -13.44
CA CYS A 326 1.96 -3.82 -12.40
C CYS A 326 2.52 -3.24 -11.09
N HIS A 327 2.05 -2.05 -10.71
CA HIS A 327 2.55 -1.38 -9.49
C HIS A 327 1.46 -0.91 -8.53
N SER A 328 0.18 -1.03 -8.89
CA SER A 328 -0.92 -0.48 -8.07
C SER A 328 -1.83 -1.57 -7.52
N ALA A 329 -2.36 -1.37 -6.31
CA ALA A 329 -3.43 -2.23 -5.80
C ALA A 329 -4.68 -2.21 -6.71
N LYS A 330 -4.88 -1.13 -7.47
CA LYS A 330 -5.92 -0.99 -8.51
C LYS A 330 -5.75 -1.98 -9.66
N SER A 331 -4.52 -2.39 -10.00
CA SER A 331 -4.30 -3.42 -11.02
C SER A 331 -4.84 -4.76 -10.55
N ILE A 332 -4.84 -5.10 -9.25
CA ILE A 332 -5.30 -6.41 -8.74
C ILE A 332 -6.70 -6.79 -9.24
N LYS A 333 -7.66 -5.87 -9.20
CA LYS A 333 -9.03 -6.09 -9.70
C LYS A 333 -9.05 -6.34 -11.21
N TYR A 334 -8.24 -5.60 -11.95
CA TYR A 334 -8.07 -5.74 -13.39
C TYR A 334 -7.37 -7.06 -13.75
N LEU A 335 -6.37 -7.47 -12.99
CA LEU A 335 -5.61 -8.71 -13.15
C LEU A 335 -6.49 -9.93 -12.88
N CYS A 336 -7.29 -9.91 -11.82
CA CYS A 336 -8.27 -10.97 -11.54
C CYS A 336 -9.29 -11.09 -12.68
N LYS A 337 -9.77 -9.96 -13.24
CA LYS A 337 -10.72 -9.96 -14.36
C LYS A 337 -10.22 -10.72 -15.59
N TYR A 338 -8.95 -10.52 -16.01
CA TYR A 338 -8.42 -11.18 -17.21
C TYR A 338 -8.02 -12.63 -16.97
N VAL A 339 -7.54 -12.94 -15.76
CA VAL A 339 -7.22 -14.32 -15.36
C VAL A 339 -8.49 -15.16 -15.20
N THR A 340 -9.64 -14.55 -14.91
CA THR A 340 -10.94 -15.23 -14.79
C THR A 340 -11.94 -14.88 -15.88
N LYS A 341 -11.50 -14.37 -17.02
CA LYS A 341 -12.39 -14.08 -18.14
C LYS A 341 -12.86 -15.41 -18.76
N GLY A 342 -14.17 -15.68 -18.69
CA GLY A 342 -14.79 -16.87 -19.27
C GLY A 342 -14.97 -16.77 -20.79
N SER A 343 -15.47 -17.84 -21.42
CA SER A 343 -15.81 -17.87 -22.85
C SER A 343 -16.80 -16.74 -23.20
N ASP A 344 -16.71 -16.22 -24.42
CA ASP A 344 -17.68 -15.25 -24.93
C ASP A 344 -19.11 -15.85 -24.92
N MET A 345 -20.10 -15.02 -24.57
CA MET A 345 -21.52 -15.42 -24.52
C MET A 345 -22.41 -14.47 -25.35
N ALA A 346 -23.54 -14.99 -25.83
CA ALA A 346 -24.66 -14.23 -26.39
C ALA A 346 -25.77 -14.13 -25.33
N VAL A 347 -26.35 -12.93 -25.19
CA VAL A 347 -27.51 -12.69 -24.33
C VAL A 347 -28.76 -12.73 -25.21
N PHE A 348 -29.64 -13.71 -24.96
CA PHE A 348 -30.98 -13.77 -25.55
C PHE A 348 -31.97 -14.23 -24.49
N GLY A 349 -33.18 -13.68 -24.48
CA GLY A 349 -34.23 -14.05 -23.54
C GLY A 349 -34.90 -15.35 -23.96
N ILE A 350 -34.79 -16.39 -23.15
CA ILE A 350 -35.68 -17.56 -23.22
C ILE A 350 -36.42 -17.62 -21.89
N ALA A 351 -37.75 -17.75 -21.96
CA ALA A 351 -38.58 -18.06 -20.80
C ALA A 351 -38.26 -19.48 -20.33
N SER A 352 -37.19 -19.62 -19.53
CA SER A 352 -36.95 -20.83 -18.75
C SER A 352 -37.95 -20.86 -17.60
N GLU A 353 -38.71 -21.95 -17.47
CA GLU A 353 -39.62 -22.18 -16.34
C GLU A 353 -38.86 -22.36 -15.00
N ASN A 354 -37.52 -22.54 -15.03
CA ASN A 354 -36.72 -22.80 -13.83
C ASN A 354 -35.38 -22.03 -13.83
N VAL A 355 -35.33 -20.93 -13.09
CA VAL A 355 -34.17 -20.00 -13.01
C VAL A 355 -32.92 -20.65 -12.38
N ASN A 356 -33.09 -21.77 -11.67
CA ASN A 356 -32.04 -22.42 -10.88
C ASN A 356 -31.29 -23.58 -11.60
N ASP A 357 -31.53 -23.84 -12.89
CA ASP A 357 -30.77 -24.87 -13.63
C ASP A 357 -29.39 -24.33 -14.08
N GLU A 358 -28.38 -24.50 -13.21
CA GLU A 358 -27.00 -24.08 -13.49
C GLU A 358 -26.40 -24.74 -14.74
N ILE A 359 -26.81 -25.95 -15.11
CA ILE A 359 -26.29 -26.65 -16.29
C ILE A 359 -26.86 -26.01 -17.55
N SER A 360 -28.16 -25.71 -17.57
CA SER A 360 -28.78 -24.97 -18.68
C SER A 360 -28.21 -23.56 -18.79
N ASN A 361 -28.06 -22.85 -17.67
CA ASN A 361 -27.42 -21.53 -17.63
C ASN A 361 -25.97 -21.57 -18.13
N PHE A 362 -25.23 -22.64 -17.84
CA PHE A 362 -23.87 -22.84 -18.36
C PHE A 362 -23.84 -23.16 -19.86
N GLN A 363 -24.85 -23.84 -20.41
CA GLN A 363 -24.95 -24.15 -21.84
C GLN A 363 -25.47 -22.96 -22.66
N MET A 364 -26.29 -22.09 -22.06
CA MET A 364 -26.96 -20.99 -22.74
C MET A 364 -25.97 -19.97 -23.32
N GLY A 365 -26.05 -19.78 -24.63
CA GLY A 365 -25.40 -18.68 -25.34
C GLY A 365 -23.87 -18.71 -25.39
N ARG A 366 -23.19 -19.77 -24.93
CA ARG A 366 -21.72 -19.88 -25.04
C ARG A 366 -21.28 -20.08 -26.49
N TYR A 367 -20.28 -19.31 -26.91
CA TYR A 367 -19.56 -19.53 -28.16
C TYR A 367 -18.42 -20.51 -27.93
N VAL A 368 -18.31 -21.53 -28.78
CA VAL A 368 -17.18 -22.46 -28.82
C VAL A 368 -16.47 -22.27 -30.16
N SER A 369 -15.19 -21.89 -30.11
CA SER A 369 -14.35 -21.81 -31.30
C SER A 369 -13.68 -23.15 -31.60
N THR A 370 -13.30 -23.40 -32.85
CA THR A 370 -12.54 -24.61 -33.21
C THR A 370 -11.18 -24.70 -32.50
N ASN A 371 -10.50 -23.57 -32.26
CA ASN A 371 -9.24 -23.57 -31.49
C ASN A 371 -9.46 -23.99 -30.03
N GLU A 372 -10.53 -23.49 -29.39
CA GLU A 372 -10.91 -23.93 -28.04
C GLU A 372 -11.27 -25.42 -28.04
N ALA A 373 -12.10 -25.87 -28.99
CA ALA A 373 -12.50 -27.27 -29.12
C ALA A 373 -11.29 -28.21 -29.23
N LEU A 374 -10.32 -27.88 -30.08
CA LEU A 374 -9.11 -28.69 -30.26
C LEU A 374 -8.20 -28.64 -29.04
N TRP A 375 -8.04 -27.48 -28.39
CA TRP A 375 -7.30 -27.36 -27.13
C TRP A 375 -7.88 -28.28 -26.06
N ARG A 376 -9.20 -28.32 -25.95
CA ARG A 376 -9.95 -29.15 -25.02
C ARG A 376 -9.86 -30.63 -25.35
N LEU A 377 -10.04 -31.01 -26.62
CA LEU A 377 -9.93 -32.41 -27.08
C LEU A 377 -8.52 -32.96 -26.85
N LEU A 378 -7.48 -32.16 -27.09
CA LEU A 378 -6.09 -32.51 -26.84
C LEU A 378 -5.70 -32.47 -25.35
N SER A 379 -6.63 -32.11 -24.46
CA SER A 379 -6.41 -32.03 -23.00
C SER A 379 -5.27 -31.09 -22.60
N PHE A 380 -5.08 -29.99 -23.32
CA PHE A 380 -4.12 -28.96 -22.95
C PHE A 380 -4.63 -28.14 -21.75
N GLN A 381 -3.73 -27.80 -20.83
CA GLN A 381 -4.08 -27.01 -19.64
C GLN A 381 -4.44 -25.58 -20.05
N ILE A 382 -5.54 -25.07 -19.51
CA ILE A 382 -5.97 -23.67 -19.70
C ILE A 382 -5.30 -22.76 -18.67
N HIS A 383 -5.10 -23.29 -17.48
CA HIS A 383 -4.66 -22.56 -16.31
C HIS A 383 -3.44 -23.25 -15.73
N GLU A 384 -2.42 -22.47 -15.39
CA GLU A 384 -1.26 -22.95 -14.63
C GLU A 384 -0.83 -21.90 -13.62
N ARG A 385 -0.24 -22.36 -12.53
CA ARG A 385 0.18 -21.51 -11.43
C ARG A 385 1.29 -22.14 -10.60
N TYR A 386 2.12 -21.30 -10.02
CA TYR A 386 3.15 -21.68 -9.08
C TYR A 386 3.29 -20.59 -8.01
N PRO A 387 3.48 -20.92 -6.73
CA PRO A 387 3.46 -22.26 -6.15
C PRO A 387 2.05 -22.82 -5.99
N THR A 388 1.90 -24.12 -5.68
CA THR A 388 0.57 -24.73 -5.51
C THR A 388 -0.20 -24.12 -4.33
N VAL A 389 -1.48 -23.78 -4.56
CA VAL A 389 -2.42 -23.37 -3.52
C VAL A 389 -3.28 -24.58 -3.09
N VAL A 390 -3.26 -24.89 -1.80
CA VAL A 390 -4.02 -25.97 -1.16
C VAL A 390 -5.22 -25.36 -0.43
N HIS A 391 -6.42 -25.82 -0.77
CA HIS A 391 -7.66 -25.31 -0.18
C HIS A 391 -7.93 -25.96 1.19
N LEU A 392 -8.24 -25.12 2.17
CA LEU A 392 -8.44 -25.48 3.57
C LEU A 392 -9.90 -25.24 3.95
N ALA A 393 -10.60 -26.31 4.29
CA ALA A 393 -11.98 -26.30 4.76
C ALA A 393 -12.15 -25.42 6.01
N VAL A 394 -13.27 -24.70 6.09
CA VAL A 394 -13.69 -23.93 7.26
C VAL A 394 -15.17 -24.24 7.48
N HIS A 395 -15.52 -24.68 8.69
CA HIS A 395 -16.88 -25.00 9.10
C HIS A 395 -16.96 -25.03 10.62
N LEU A 396 -18.17 -24.90 11.17
CA LEU A 396 -18.43 -25.15 12.60
C LEU A 396 -18.31 -26.65 12.91
N GLU A 397 -18.28 -26.98 14.20
CA GLU A 397 -18.30 -28.39 14.64
C GLU A 397 -19.51 -29.12 14.05
N ASN A 398 -19.28 -30.27 13.41
CA ASN A 398 -20.28 -31.04 12.66
C ASN A 398 -20.93 -30.32 11.46
N GLY A 399 -20.46 -29.12 11.10
CA GLY A 399 -20.93 -28.36 9.94
C GLY A 399 -20.22 -28.70 8.62
N GLN A 400 -19.44 -29.78 8.56
CA GLN A 400 -18.76 -30.18 7.32
C GLN A 400 -19.77 -30.55 6.22
N ARG A 401 -19.52 -30.08 5.00
CA ARG A 401 -20.27 -30.53 3.83
C ARG A 401 -19.95 -31.98 3.52
N VAL A 402 -20.97 -32.83 3.46
CA VAL A 402 -20.85 -34.25 3.12
C VAL A 402 -21.58 -34.56 1.83
N TYR A 403 -20.93 -35.37 0.99
CA TYR A 403 -21.53 -35.92 -0.23
C TYR A 403 -21.98 -37.34 0.05
N PHE A 404 -23.25 -37.62 -0.23
CA PHE A 404 -23.86 -38.91 0.08
C PHE A 404 -24.83 -39.35 -1.02
N THR A 405 -25.11 -40.64 -1.01
CA THR A 405 -26.18 -41.31 -1.76
C THR A 405 -27.12 -41.95 -0.76
N GLU A 406 -28.35 -42.27 -1.14
CA GLU A 406 -29.28 -43.02 -0.28
C GLU A 406 -28.63 -44.26 0.36
N ALA A 407 -27.97 -45.08 -0.46
CA ALA A 407 -27.30 -46.30 -0.01
C ALA A 407 -26.14 -46.10 0.99
N ASN A 408 -25.60 -44.87 1.14
CA ASN A 408 -24.50 -44.60 2.08
C ASN A 408 -24.81 -43.47 3.07
N ALA A 409 -26.03 -42.91 3.07
CA ALA A 409 -26.41 -41.79 3.90
C ALA A 409 -26.23 -42.11 5.40
N ALA A 410 -26.74 -43.27 5.85
CA ALA A 410 -26.57 -43.76 7.21
C ALA A 410 -25.09 -43.93 7.59
N GLN A 411 -24.30 -44.60 6.74
CA GLN A 411 -22.86 -44.77 6.96
C GLN A 411 -22.12 -43.42 7.01
N ARG A 412 -22.50 -42.45 6.18
CA ARG A 412 -21.92 -41.10 6.15
C ARG A 412 -22.29 -40.28 7.38
N ALA A 413 -23.48 -40.50 7.93
CA ALA A 413 -23.96 -39.89 9.16
C ALA A 413 -23.30 -40.50 10.41
N GLU A 414 -22.94 -41.78 10.40
CA GLU A 414 -22.17 -42.39 11.48
C GLU A 414 -20.67 -42.07 11.41
N ARG A 415 -20.10 -42.05 10.19
CA ARG A 415 -18.66 -41.87 9.95
C ARG A 415 -18.42 -40.76 8.92
N PRO A 416 -18.47 -39.48 9.33
CA PRO A 416 -18.21 -38.38 8.42
C PRO A 416 -16.75 -38.44 7.91
N PRO A 417 -16.52 -38.11 6.62
CA PRO A 417 -15.17 -38.03 6.08
C PRO A 417 -14.39 -36.89 6.75
N SER A 418 -13.12 -37.15 7.09
CA SER A 418 -12.23 -36.11 7.59
C SER A 418 -12.05 -34.98 6.57
N THR A 419 -12.10 -33.76 7.08
CA THR A 419 -11.80 -32.51 6.37
C THR A 419 -10.36 -32.12 6.64
N THR A 420 -9.82 -31.16 5.89
CA THR A 420 -8.50 -30.58 6.21
C THR A 420 -8.50 -29.97 7.61
N LEU A 421 -9.62 -29.41 8.09
CA LEU A 421 -9.72 -28.78 9.41
C LEU A 421 -9.68 -29.82 10.55
N THR A 422 -10.51 -30.86 10.45
CA THR A 422 -10.54 -31.93 11.45
C THR A 422 -9.25 -32.76 11.43
N SER A 423 -8.65 -32.98 10.26
CA SER A 423 -7.32 -33.59 10.18
C SER A 423 -6.22 -32.68 10.74
N PHE A 424 -6.34 -31.35 10.63
CA PHE A 424 -5.37 -30.43 11.22
C PHE A 424 -5.39 -30.54 12.74
N PHE A 425 -6.57 -30.54 13.36
CA PHE A 425 -6.72 -30.77 14.81
C PHE A 425 -6.08 -32.08 15.27
N ALA A 426 -6.38 -33.18 14.57
CA ALA A 426 -5.79 -34.48 14.87
C ALA A 426 -4.25 -34.49 14.71
N MET A 427 -3.71 -33.74 13.75
CA MET A 427 -2.27 -33.59 13.59
C MET A 427 -1.66 -32.74 14.69
N CYS A 428 -2.29 -31.66 15.13
CA CYS A 428 -1.82 -30.84 16.25
C CYS A 428 -1.84 -31.61 17.58
N GLU A 429 -2.67 -32.63 17.70
CA GLU A 429 -2.66 -33.56 18.83
C GLU A 429 -1.55 -34.61 18.71
N ALA A 430 -1.37 -35.19 17.53
CA ALA A 430 -0.47 -36.33 17.32
C ALA A 430 1.00 -35.95 17.01
N ASP A 431 1.26 -34.77 16.45
CA ASP A 431 2.56 -34.32 15.98
C ASP A 431 2.99 -33.01 16.66
N PRO A 432 4.03 -33.02 17.51
CA PRO A 432 4.51 -31.82 18.20
C PRO A 432 4.85 -30.67 17.26
N PHE A 433 5.34 -30.95 16.04
CA PHE A 433 5.63 -29.89 15.07
C PHE A 433 4.34 -29.24 14.57
N ALA A 434 3.29 -30.03 14.27
CA ALA A 434 2.00 -29.49 13.85
C ALA A 434 1.34 -28.61 14.92
N ALA A 435 1.57 -28.90 16.20
CA ALA A 435 1.11 -28.07 17.32
C ALA A 435 1.73 -26.66 17.34
N THR A 436 2.83 -26.43 16.62
CA THR A 436 3.43 -25.09 16.50
C THR A 436 2.81 -24.25 15.39
N LEU A 437 2.04 -24.86 14.48
CA LEU A 437 1.57 -24.23 13.25
C LEU A 437 0.21 -23.56 13.40
N MET A 438 -0.02 -22.50 12.63
CA MET A 438 -1.36 -22.02 12.29
C MET A 438 -1.94 -22.85 11.14
N TYR A 439 -3.27 -22.88 11.01
CA TYR A 439 -3.93 -23.73 10.03
C TYR A 439 -3.49 -23.44 8.58
N VAL A 440 -3.30 -22.16 8.24
CA VAL A 440 -2.83 -21.71 6.92
C VAL A 440 -1.38 -22.09 6.60
N GLU A 441 -0.56 -22.37 7.62
CA GLU A 441 0.84 -22.79 7.47
C GLU A 441 0.95 -24.30 7.18
N MET A 442 -0.11 -25.07 7.44
CA MET A 442 -0.12 -26.53 7.33
C MET A 442 0.37 -27.02 5.95
N PRO A 443 -0.10 -26.47 4.80
CA PRO A 443 0.33 -26.97 3.49
C PRO A 443 1.81 -26.77 3.17
N LYS A 444 2.50 -25.86 3.88
CA LYS A 444 3.94 -25.62 3.71
C LYS A 444 4.77 -26.85 4.09
N TYR A 445 4.34 -27.56 5.13
CA TYR A 445 5.08 -28.68 5.74
C TYR A 445 4.38 -30.04 5.58
N TYR A 446 3.07 -30.04 5.34
CA TYR A 446 2.26 -31.23 5.15
C TYR A 446 1.56 -31.21 3.79
N THR A 447 1.34 -32.38 3.21
CA THR A 447 0.55 -32.56 2.00
C THR A 447 -0.77 -33.26 2.33
N TRP A 448 -1.85 -32.83 1.68
CA TRP A 448 -3.17 -33.43 1.85
C TRP A 448 -3.29 -34.69 1.00
N ASN A 449 -3.44 -35.84 1.64
CA ASN A 449 -3.63 -37.10 0.95
C ASN A 449 -5.14 -37.33 0.69
N GLN A 450 -5.55 -37.19 -0.57
CA GLN A 450 -6.96 -37.19 -0.94
C GLN A 450 -7.66 -38.56 -0.75
N SER A 451 -6.93 -39.68 -0.82
CA SER A 451 -7.50 -41.02 -0.64
C SER A 451 -7.68 -41.37 0.85
N THR A 452 -6.69 -41.05 1.68
CA THR A 452 -6.75 -41.32 3.13
C THR A 452 -7.44 -40.21 3.94
N LYS A 453 -7.67 -39.04 3.32
CA LYS A 453 -8.25 -37.84 3.96
C LYS A 453 -7.47 -37.38 5.19
N LYS A 454 -6.14 -37.46 5.12
CA LYS A 454 -5.23 -37.05 6.19
C LYS A 454 -4.10 -36.20 5.66
N PHE A 455 -3.62 -35.27 6.49
CA PHE A 455 -2.34 -34.62 6.28
C PHE A 455 -1.18 -35.58 6.54
N GLN A 456 -0.16 -35.51 5.70
CA GLN A 456 1.08 -36.30 5.82
C GLN A 456 2.27 -35.36 5.69
N ARG A 457 3.34 -35.59 6.48
CA ARG A 457 4.57 -34.80 6.38
C ARG A 457 5.09 -34.81 4.94
N ARG A 458 5.58 -33.66 4.47
CA ARG A 458 6.29 -33.60 3.20
C ARG A 458 7.61 -34.36 3.32
N LYS A 459 7.97 -35.05 2.24
CA LYS A 459 9.19 -35.87 2.14
C LYS A 459 10.32 -35.17 1.38
N GLN A 460 10.04 -34.01 0.80
CA GLN A 460 10.94 -33.25 -0.05
C GLN A 460 10.74 -31.75 0.24
N GLY A 461 11.80 -30.96 0.05
CA GLY A 461 11.81 -29.52 0.29
C GLY A 461 13.04 -29.08 1.09
N THR A 462 13.00 -27.86 1.62
CA THR A 462 14.06 -27.33 2.49
C THR A 462 13.90 -27.90 3.90
N PRO A 463 14.92 -28.56 4.48
CA PRO A 463 14.89 -29.04 5.86
C PRO A 463 14.58 -27.91 6.84
N VAL A 464 13.70 -28.17 7.81
CA VAL A 464 13.37 -27.19 8.85
C VAL A 464 14.41 -27.28 9.97
N PRO A 465 15.06 -26.15 10.35
CA PRO A 465 15.97 -26.14 11.50
C PRO A 465 15.31 -26.72 12.75
N ASP A 466 16.07 -27.47 13.54
CA ASP A 466 15.64 -28.08 14.82
C ASP A 466 14.54 -29.15 14.73
N TRP A 467 14.04 -29.48 13.53
CA TRP A 467 13.00 -30.50 13.33
C TRP A 467 13.44 -31.58 12.31
N PRO A 468 14.13 -32.65 12.76
CA PRO A 468 14.58 -33.73 11.88
C PRO A 468 13.41 -34.36 11.12
N GLN A 469 13.60 -34.63 9.83
CA GLN A 469 12.60 -35.21 8.93
C GLN A 469 11.38 -34.33 8.62
N VAL A 470 11.42 -33.03 8.99
CA VAL A 470 10.42 -32.06 8.57
C VAL A 470 10.99 -31.24 7.41
N PHE A 471 10.25 -31.21 6.31
CA PHE A 471 10.62 -30.47 5.11
C PHE A 471 9.57 -29.41 4.80
N SER A 472 10.03 -28.24 4.37
CA SER A 472 9.20 -27.12 3.96
C SER A 472 9.25 -26.91 2.45
N THR A 473 8.15 -26.49 1.86
CA THR A 473 8.02 -26.18 0.42
C THR A 473 7.35 -24.83 0.23
N ASP A 474 7.20 -24.38 -1.01
CA ASP A 474 6.55 -23.09 -1.33
C ASP A 474 5.01 -23.17 -1.34
N ALA A 475 4.42 -24.33 -1.00
CA ALA A 475 2.98 -24.53 -1.04
C ALA A 475 2.22 -23.61 -0.07
N LEU A 476 1.13 -23.01 -0.55
CA LEU A 476 0.33 -22.03 0.19
C LEU A 476 -1.00 -22.63 0.64
N GLY A 477 -1.43 -22.30 1.86
CA GLY A 477 -2.77 -22.63 2.35
C GLY A 477 -3.78 -21.51 2.14
N ARG A 478 -4.92 -21.82 1.50
CA ARG A 478 -6.05 -20.90 1.34
C ARG A 478 -7.27 -21.44 2.09
N MET A 479 -7.66 -20.75 3.16
CA MET A 479 -8.95 -20.99 3.80
C MET A 479 -10.09 -20.42 2.95
N TYR A 480 -11.21 -21.12 2.90
CA TYR A 480 -12.42 -20.57 2.28
C TYR A 480 -12.84 -19.25 2.96
N THR A 481 -13.29 -18.30 2.14
CA THR A 481 -13.81 -17.02 2.62
C THR A 481 -15.17 -17.24 3.27
N VAL A 482 -15.36 -16.70 4.48
CA VAL A 482 -16.63 -16.73 5.20
C VAL A 482 -17.14 -15.30 5.30
N HIS A 483 -18.37 -15.05 4.87
CA HIS A 483 -18.98 -13.73 4.94
C HIS A 483 -19.32 -13.39 6.41
N PRO A 484 -19.17 -12.13 6.89
CA PRO A 484 -19.47 -11.75 8.27
C PRO A 484 -20.92 -12.03 8.71
N ARG A 485 -21.88 -12.08 7.77
CA ARG A 485 -23.26 -12.53 8.04
C ARG A 485 -23.35 -14.00 8.51
N ASN A 486 -22.35 -14.83 8.19
CA ASN A 486 -22.21 -16.18 8.73
C ASN A 486 -21.38 -16.12 10.02
N ASP A 487 -22.01 -15.58 11.06
CA ASP A 487 -21.44 -15.00 12.28
C ASP A 487 -20.37 -15.88 12.96
N GLU A 488 -20.79 -16.96 13.64
CA GLU A 488 -19.88 -17.81 14.40
C GLU A 488 -18.82 -18.51 13.53
N CYS A 489 -19.15 -18.83 12.28
CA CYS A 489 -18.19 -19.42 11.35
C CYS A 489 -17.12 -18.41 10.91
N PHE A 490 -17.49 -17.12 10.79
CA PHE A 490 -16.55 -16.03 10.51
C PHE A 490 -15.56 -15.85 11.67
N TYR A 491 -16.03 -15.90 12.93
CA TYR A 491 -15.14 -15.81 14.09
C TYR A 491 -14.28 -17.05 14.28
N LEU A 492 -14.82 -18.24 14.05
CA LEU A 492 -14.01 -19.47 14.00
C LEU A 492 -12.87 -19.33 12.99
N ARG A 493 -13.16 -18.83 11.79
CA ARG A 493 -12.16 -18.55 10.76
C ARG A 493 -11.10 -17.56 11.24
N LEU A 494 -11.50 -16.50 11.93
CA LEU A 494 -10.59 -15.50 12.50
C LEU A 494 -9.68 -16.10 13.58
N LEU A 495 -10.18 -17.05 14.37
CA LEU A 495 -9.37 -17.80 15.35
C LEU A 495 -8.38 -18.73 14.66
N LEU A 496 -8.76 -19.41 13.56
CA LEU A 496 -7.87 -20.32 12.83
C LEU A 496 -6.62 -19.64 12.22
N VAL A 497 -6.64 -18.32 12.05
CA VAL A 497 -5.47 -17.52 11.62
C VAL A 497 -4.72 -16.85 12.76
N ASN A 498 -5.21 -16.97 13.99
CA ASN A 498 -4.61 -16.32 15.17
C ASN A 498 -4.17 -17.30 16.26
N VAL A 499 -4.73 -18.51 16.30
CA VAL A 499 -4.45 -19.54 17.30
C VAL A 499 -3.53 -20.61 16.68
N ARG A 500 -2.40 -20.87 17.33
CA ARG A 500 -1.45 -21.93 16.94
C ARG A 500 -1.84 -23.26 17.59
N GLY A 501 -1.71 -24.35 16.83
CA GLY A 501 -1.91 -25.72 17.33
C GLY A 501 -3.27 -26.03 17.96
N PRO A 502 -4.42 -25.52 17.47
CA PRO A 502 -5.70 -25.91 18.04
C PRO A 502 -5.91 -27.42 17.89
N LYS A 503 -6.39 -28.07 18.94
CA LYS A 503 -6.57 -29.54 19.02
C LYS A 503 -8.02 -29.96 18.82
N SER A 504 -8.95 -29.01 18.90
CA SER A 504 -10.38 -29.23 18.75
C SER A 504 -11.13 -27.92 18.55
N PHE A 505 -12.41 -28.01 18.21
CA PHE A 505 -13.33 -26.87 18.18
C PHE A 505 -13.47 -26.19 19.55
N ALA A 506 -13.45 -26.95 20.64
CA ALA A 506 -13.48 -26.44 22.01
C ALA A 506 -12.18 -25.70 22.38
N HIS A 507 -11.02 -26.21 21.96
CA HIS A 507 -9.74 -25.55 22.20
C HIS A 507 -9.69 -24.15 21.54
N LEU A 508 -10.28 -23.98 20.35
CA LEU A 508 -10.39 -22.66 19.71
C LEU A 508 -11.18 -21.63 20.53
N LYS A 509 -12.14 -22.08 21.35
CA LYS A 509 -12.92 -21.19 22.24
C LYS A 509 -12.24 -20.93 23.58
N THR A 510 -11.09 -21.55 23.85
CA THR A 510 -10.42 -21.43 25.14
C THR A 510 -9.37 -20.33 25.09
N VAL A 511 -9.56 -19.28 25.89
CA VAL A 511 -8.64 -18.13 25.99
C VAL A 511 -8.22 -17.99 27.46
N ASN A 512 -6.91 -17.95 27.73
CA ASN A 512 -6.36 -17.84 29.10
C ASN A 512 -6.91 -18.90 30.09
N GLY A 513 -7.17 -20.13 29.62
CA GLY A 513 -7.74 -21.21 30.43
C GLY A 513 -9.26 -21.14 30.64
N HIS A 514 -9.94 -20.10 30.13
CA HIS A 514 -11.39 -19.97 30.16
C HIS A 514 -12.01 -20.37 28.81
N GLN A 515 -12.95 -21.32 28.82
CA GLN A 515 -13.67 -21.76 27.62
C GLN A 515 -14.89 -20.87 27.38
N CYS A 516 -14.83 -20.05 26.33
CA CYS A 516 -15.90 -19.15 25.91
C CYS A 516 -17.13 -19.92 25.39
N GLN A 517 -18.31 -19.32 25.52
CA GLN A 517 -19.55 -19.85 24.97
C GLN A 517 -19.52 -19.83 23.44
N THR A 518 -19.08 -18.70 22.87
CA THR A 518 -19.08 -18.42 21.43
C THR A 518 -17.67 -18.16 20.88
N TYR A 519 -17.48 -18.35 19.57
CA TYR A 519 -16.24 -17.95 18.88
C TYR A 519 -16.09 -16.43 18.82
N ARG A 520 -17.21 -15.68 18.75
CA ARG A 520 -17.21 -14.22 18.88
C ARG A 520 -16.57 -13.77 20.19
N GLU A 521 -17.00 -14.32 21.31
CA GLU A 521 -16.48 -14.01 22.64
C GLU A 521 -14.98 -14.31 22.76
N ALA A 522 -14.52 -15.46 22.24
CA ALA A 522 -13.10 -15.78 22.18
C ALA A 522 -12.30 -14.76 21.35
N CYS A 523 -12.85 -14.30 20.21
CA CYS A 523 -12.26 -13.22 19.43
C CYS A 523 -12.19 -11.89 20.20
N GLN A 524 -13.22 -11.56 21.00
CA GLN A 524 -13.25 -10.35 21.84
C GLN A 524 -12.17 -10.38 22.92
N LEU A 525 -12.04 -11.50 23.65
CA LEU A 525 -11.02 -11.66 24.68
C LEU A 525 -9.59 -11.63 24.11
N LEU A 526 -9.40 -12.08 22.88
CA LEU A 526 -8.13 -11.98 22.15
C LEU A 526 -7.89 -10.59 21.52
N GLY A 527 -8.83 -9.64 21.68
CA GLY A 527 -8.72 -8.28 21.14
C GLY A 527 -8.78 -8.21 19.61
N LEU A 528 -9.49 -9.15 18.97
CA LEU A 528 -9.58 -9.27 17.51
C LEU A 528 -10.78 -8.50 16.91
N LEU A 529 -11.68 -7.95 17.73
CA LEU A 529 -12.88 -7.21 17.31
C LEU A 529 -12.90 -5.77 17.87
N GLU A 530 -13.55 -4.86 17.16
CA GLU A 530 -13.84 -3.50 17.65
C GLU A 530 -15.04 -3.54 18.61
N ASN A 531 -14.89 -2.95 19.80
CA ASN A 531 -15.92 -2.87 20.84
C ASN A 531 -15.80 -1.53 21.57
N ASP A 532 -16.91 -0.87 21.92
CA ASP A 532 -16.90 0.35 22.73
C ASP A 532 -16.31 0.14 24.14
N SER A 533 -16.30 -1.11 24.62
CA SER A 533 -15.55 -1.47 25.84
C SER A 533 -14.07 -1.13 25.74
N HIS A 534 -13.52 -1.05 24.52
CA HIS A 534 -12.13 -0.68 24.29
C HIS A 534 -11.85 0.73 24.79
N TRP A 535 -12.75 1.69 24.55
CA TRP A 535 -12.60 3.08 25.00
C TRP A 535 -12.75 3.21 26.51
N ASP A 536 -13.69 2.46 27.08
CA ASP A 536 -13.88 2.39 28.52
C ASP A 536 -12.62 1.86 29.23
N LEU A 537 -12.08 0.73 28.78
CA LEU A 537 -10.84 0.16 29.30
C LEU A 537 -9.64 1.10 29.10
N THR A 538 -9.58 1.81 27.97
CA THR A 538 -8.51 2.78 27.69
C THR A 538 -8.52 3.94 28.69
N LEU A 539 -9.70 4.47 29.04
CA LEU A 539 -9.83 5.53 30.05
C LEU A 539 -9.60 5.00 31.47
N ALA A 540 -10.09 3.80 31.78
CA ALA A 540 -9.82 3.13 33.06
C ALA A 540 -8.30 2.95 33.29
N ASP A 541 -7.57 2.47 32.27
CA ASP A 541 -6.11 2.33 32.31
C ASP A 541 -5.41 3.68 32.57
N SER A 542 -5.93 4.77 32.00
CA SER A 542 -5.38 6.12 32.15
C SER A 542 -5.64 6.72 33.53
N VAL A 543 -6.81 6.49 34.13
CA VAL A 543 -7.14 7.00 35.48
C VAL A 543 -6.16 6.49 36.54
N VAL A 544 -5.64 5.27 36.37
CA VAL A 544 -4.69 4.66 37.32
C VAL A 544 -3.30 5.31 37.27
N SER A 545 -2.97 6.05 36.22
CA SER A 545 -1.57 6.40 35.94
C SER A 545 -1.29 7.80 35.40
N SER A 546 -2.33 8.52 35.05
CA SER A 546 -2.27 9.81 34.39
C SER A 546 -2.91 10.87 35.27
N ASN A 547 -2.50 12.14 35.09
CA ASN A 547 -3.18 13.26 35.74
C ASN A 547 -4.45 13.70 34.96
N ALA A 548 -5.31 14.49 35.60
CA ALA A 548 -6.56 14.98 35.02
C ALA A 548 -6.39 15.63 33.63
N TYR A 549 -5.35 16.44 33.43
CA TYR A 549 -5.04 17.04 32.13
C TYR A 549 -4.76 16.00 31.03
N GLN A 550 -4.01 14.94 31.34
CA GLN A 550 -3.73 13.86 30.41
C GLN A 550 -4.98 13.02 30.11
N ILE A 551 -5.80 12.74 31.12
CA ILE A 551 -7.08 12.02 30.94
C ILE A 551 -8.02 12.85 30.06
N ARG A 552 -8.12 14.16 30.29
CA ARG A 552 -8.89 15.10 29.46
C ARG A 552 -8.45 15.06 27.99
N THR A 553 -7.13 15.10 27.78
CA THR A 553 -6.53 15.02 26.43
C THR A 553 -6.84 13.69 25.75
N LEU A 554 -6.72 12.58 26.48
CA LEU A 554 -7.06 11.26 25.98
C LEU A 554 -8.55 11.15 25.61
N PHE A 555 -9.43 11.69 26.45
CA PHE A 555 -10.87 11.76 26.18
C PHE A 555 -11.17 12.56 24.90
N ALA A 556 -10.57 13.74 24.73
CA ALA A 556 -10.70 14.55 23.53
C ALA A 556 -10.23 13.81 22.26
N ILE A 557 -9.13 13.06 22.34
CA ILE A 557 -8.64 12.23 21.22
C ILE A 557 -9.66 11.13 20.89
N ILE A 558 -10.17 10.40 21.89
CA ILE A 558 -11.12 9.30 21.67
C ILE A 558 -12.39 9.81 20.96
N ILE A 559 -13.02 10.87 21.46
CA ILE A 559 -14.28 11.34 20.87
C ILE A 559 -14.12 11.94 19.47
N THR A 560 -12.94 12.50 19.15
CA THR A 560 -12.69 13.12 17.84
C THR A 560 -12.16 12.16 16.79
N THR A 561 -11.43 11.12 17.20
CA THR A 561 -10.75 10.20 16.27
C THR A 561 -11.37 8.81 16.22
N CYS A 562 -11.96 8.35 17.32
CA CYS A 562 -12.47 6.98 17.46
C CYS A 562 -13.98 6.89 17.28
N PHE A 563 -14.71 8.01 17.46
CA PHE A 563 -16.17 8.09 17.31
C PHE A 563 -16.92 7.00 18.12
N PRO A 564 -16.78 6.98 19.46
CA PRO A 564 -17.45 6.00 20.30
C PRO A 564 -18.97 6.08 20.10
N SER A 565 -19.68 4.96 20.24
CA SER A 565 -21.15 4.97 20.04
C SER A 565 -21.89 5.74 21.14
N GLN A 566 -21.34 5.77 22.36
CA GLN A 566 -21.95 6.33 23.57
C GLN A 566 -20.98 7.28 24.32
N PRO A 567 -20.56 8.40 23.72
CA PRO A 567 -19.57 9.33 24.30
C PRO A 567 -20.05 9.96 25.63
N ILE A 568 -21.34 10.24 25.76
CA ILE A 568 -21.93 10.81 26.98
C ILE A 568 -21.82 9.86 28.18
N GLN A 569 -21.93 8.54 27.95
CA GLN A 569 -21.76 7.57 29.04
C GLN A 569 -20.31 7.51 29.53
N LEU A 570 -19.34 7.56 28.60
CA LEU A 570 -17.92 7.66 28.96
C LEU A 570 -17.65 8.95 29.76
N TRP A 571 -18.18 10.09 29.32
CA TRP A 571 -18.09 11.34 30.07
C TRP A 571 -18.65 11.20 31.48
N ASN A 572 -19.89 10.73 31.62
CA ASN A 572 -20.53 10.59 32.93
C ASN A 572 -19.75 9.68 33.89
N LYS A 573 -19.07 8.65 33.36
CA LYS A 573 -18.25 7.73 34.14
C LYS A 573 -16.92 8.32 34.60
N TYR A 574 -16.29 9.18 33.79
CA TYR A 574 -14.93 9.67 34.03
C TYR A 574 -14.80 11.17 34.32
N LYS A 575 -15.91 11.94 34.29
CA LYS A 575 -15.91 13.41 34.45
C LYS A 575 -15.21 13.92 35.71
N ASP A 576 -15.29 13.17 36.82
CA ASP A 576 -14.66 13.56 38.09
C ASP A 576 -13.13 13.51 37.99
N ALA A 577 -12.59 12.41 37.44
CA ALA A 577 -11.16 12.26 37.19
C ALA A 577 -10.64 13.27 36.14
N ILE A 578 -11.47 13.61 35.15
CA ILE A 578 -11.13 14.61 34.14
C ILE A 578 -11.04 16.04 34.72
N CYS A 579 -11.82 16.35 35.77
CA CYS A 579 -11.93 17.71 36.32
C CYS A 579 -11.24 17.91 37.67
N GLU A 580 -10.53 16.90 38.19
CA GLU A 580 -9.88 16.91 39.50
C GLU A 580 -8.89 18.09 39.67
N ASP A 581 -8.12 18.42 38.63
CA ASP A 581 -7.17 19.54 38.61
C ASP A 581 -7.85 20.92 38.71
N ILE A 582 -9.03 21.08 38.10
CA ILE A 582 -9.83 22.31 38.20
C ILE A 582 -10.31 22.49 39.64
N LEU A 583 -10.83 21.42 40.26
CA LEU A 583 -11.24 21.42 41.66
C LEU A 583 -10.07 21.79 42.57
N HIS A 584 -8.92 21.16 42.38
CA HIS A 584 -7.71 21.42 43.16
C HIS A 584 -7.25 22.89 43.02
N ARG A 585 -7.26 23.44 41.79
CA ARG A 585 -6.93 24.84 41.52
C ARG A 585 -7.87 25.80 42.27
N LEU A 586 -9.18 25.53 42.26
CA LEU A 586 -10.17 26.36 42.96
C LEU A 586 -10.01 26.30 44.48
N ARG A 587 -9.76 25.12 45.04
CA ARG A 587 -9.48 24.95 46.49
C ARG A 587 -8.27 25.78 46.93
N ILE A 588 -7.20 25.81 46.13
CA ILE A 588 -6.02 26.64 46.39
C ILE A 588 -6.34 28.12 46.26
N GLN A 589 -6.99 28.55 45.17
CA GLN A 589 -7.28 29.97 44.91
C GLN A 589 -8.24 30.58 45.94
N THR A 590 -9.17 29.79 46.47
CA THR A 590 -10.16 30.23 47.46
C THR A 590 -9.74 29.92 48.91
N ASN A 591 -8.62 29.21 49.10
CA ASN A 591 -8.15 28.69 50.38
C ASN A 591 -9.23 27.90 51.15
N ASN A 592 -10.09 27.17 50.43
CA ASN A 592 -11.20 26.41 51.01
C ASN A 592 -11.14 24.93 50.56
N PRO A 593 -10.75 23.99 51.43
CA PRO A 593 -10.62 22.57 51.08
C PRO A 593 -11.98 21.86 50.92
N ASP A 594 -13.07 22.43 51.43
CA ASP A 594 -14.39 21.78 51.48
C ASP A 594 -15.19 21.90 50.17
N ILE A 595 -14.70 22.68 49.20
CA ILE A 595 -15.32 22.81 47.88
C ILE A 595 -15.44 21.42 47.25
N GLN A 596 -16.66 21.06 46.84
CA GLN A 596 -16.96 19.84 46.07
C GLN A 596 -17.02 20.17 44.58
N ILE A 597 -16.96 19.15 43.73
CA ILE A 597 -17.19 19.33 42.29
C ILE A 597 -18.64 19.81 42.05
N THR A 598 -18.79 20.88 41.26
CA THR A 598 -20.08 21.48 40.88
C THR A 598 -20.30 21.43 39.36
N ASP A 599 -21.50 21.76 38.91
CA ASP A 599 -21.82 21.83 37.48
C ASP A 599 -21.01 22.92 36.74
N GLU A 600 -20.59 23.99 37.42
CA GLU A 600 -19.68 24.98 36.85
C GLU A 600 -18.29 24.41 36.56
N ILE A 601 -17.79 23.53 37.44
CA ILE A 601 -16.50 22.84 37.25
C ILE A 601 -16.59 21.87 36.06
N TYR A 602 -17.69 21.12 35.94
CA TYR A 602 -17.92 20.27 34.77
C TYR A 602 -18.05 21.10 33.48
N ASN A 603 -18.72 22.25 33.53
CA ASN A 603 -18.82 23.15 32.40
C ASN A 603 -17.43 23.66 31.96
N GLU A 604 -16.58 24.07 32.90
CA GLU A 604 -15.19 24.44 32.60
C GLU A 604 -14.43 23.25 31.97
N GLY A 605 -14.61 22.04 32.50
CA GLY A 605 -14.06 20.82 31.92
C GLY A 605 -14.49 20.58 30.47
N LEU A 606 -15.78 20.76 30.16
CA LEU A 606 -16.33 20.66 28.80
C LEU A 606 -15.77 21.73 27.87
N ILE A 607 -15.59 22.97 28.34
CA ILE A 607 -14.96 24.05 27.57
C ILE A 607 -13.54 23.64 27.16
N LEU A 608 -12.74 23.14 28.11
CA LEU A 608 -11.36 22.70 27.85
C LEU A 608 -11.30 21.50 26.88
N ILE A 609 -12.26 20.58 26.94
CA ILE A 609 -12.35 19.46 25.99
C ILE A 609 -12.75 19.99 24.61
N GLU A 610 -13.76 20.86 24.51
CA GLU A 610 -14.20 21.43 23.24
C GLU A 610 -13.06 22.16 22.52
N ASP A 611 -12.26 22.92 23.26
CA ASP A 611 -11.08 23.62 22.75
C ASP A 611 -10.02 22.65 22.18
N GLN A 612 -9.82 21.51 22.84
CA GLN A 612 -8.97 20.44 22.32
C GLN A 612 -9.58 19.80 21.07
N CYS A 613 -10.88 19.55 21.03
CA CYS A 613 -11.58 18.98 19.87
C CYS A 613 -11.51 19.90 18.64
N LEU A 614 -11.64 21.21 18.85
CA LEU A 614 -11.46 22.22 17.82
C LEU A 614 -10.04 22.19 17.26
N THR A 615 -9.03 22.03 18.12
CA THR A 615 -7.62 21.94 17.72
C THR A 615 -7.31 20.63 16.96
N ILE A 616 -7.87 19.50 17.40
CA ILE A 616 -7.58 18.17 16.84
C ILE A 616 -8.31 17.95 15.51
N ALA A 617 -9.61 18.25 15.48
CA ALA A 617 -10.50 17.86 14.39
C ALA A 617 -11.39 19.00 13.85
N ASN A 618 -11.31 20.21 14.43
CA ASN A 618 -12.19 21.35 14.10
C ASN A 618 -13.67 20.95 14.22
N LYS A 619 -14.02 20.28 15.31
CA LYS A 619 -15.39 19.87 15.64
C LYS A 619 -15.77 20.38 17.02
N LEU A 620 -16.98 20.92 17.15
CA LEU A 620 -17.61 21.22 18.43
C LEU A 620 -18.02 19.92 19.13
N LEU A 621 -18.28 19.97 20.44
CA LEU A 621 -18.70 18.78 21.20
C LEU A 621 -20.00 18.18 20.65
N ILE A 622 -20.94 19.02 20.22
CA ILE A 622 -22.21 18.55 19.63
C ILE A 622 -22.01 17.74 18.34
N GLU A 623 -20.99 18.05 17.55
CA GLU A 623 -20.68 17.37 16.28
C GLU A 623 -20.01 16.00 16.50
N VAL A 624 -19.57 15.71 17.73
CA VAL A 624 -19.01 14.42 18.14
C VAL A 624 -19.93 13.67 19.12
N GLY A 625 -21.21 14.07 19.19
CA GLY A 625 -22.23 13.40 20.01
C GLY A 625 -22.14 13.70 21.52
N MET A 626 -21.42 14.75 21.90
CA MET A 626 -21.27 15.22 23.29
C MET A 626 -22.18 16.41 23.60
N ILE A 627 -22.37 16.69 24.89
CA ILE A 627 -23.08 17.89 25.36
C ILE A 627 -22.26 19.16 25.08
N ALA A 628 -22.93 20.21 24.62
CA ALA A 628 -22.29 21.51 24.39
C ALA A 628 -22.02 22.22 25.74
N PRO A 629 -20.86 22.90 25.88
CA PRO A 629 -20.60 23.72 27.06
C PRO A 629 -21.48 24.97 27.06
N ASN A 630 -21.83 25.46 28.24
CA ASN A 630 -22.49 26.73 28.44
C ASN A 630 -21.46 27.87 28.28
N ARG A 631 -21.27 28.32 27.03
CA ARG A 631 -20.47 29.49 26.63
C ARG A 631 -21.09 30.21 25.42
N SER A 632 -20.78 31.49 25.22
CA SER A 632 -21.20 32.21 24.00
C SER A 632 -20.54 31.59 22.76
N MET A 633 -21.33 31.37 21.70
CA MET A 633 -20.81 30.92 20.39
C MET A 633 -19.72 31.86 19.85
N HIS A 634 -19.80 33.15 20.17
CA HIS A 634 -18.78 34.11 19.76
C HIS A 634 -17.42 33.84 20.41
N ASP A 635 -17.39 33.29 21.62
CA ASP A 635 -16.17 32.95 22.36
C ASP A 635 -15.52 31.66 21.84
N ALA A 636 -16.35 30.67 21.44
CA ALA A 636 -15.90 29.43 20.81
C ALA A 636 -15.14 29.66 19.49
N PHE A 637 -15.66 30.54 18.63
CA PHE A 637 -15.07 30.84 17.31
C PHE A 637 -13.92 31.84 17.36
N ASN A 638 -13.69 32.53 18.48
CA ASN A 638 -12.58 33.48 18.63
C ASN A 638 -11.30 32.84 19.17
N GLN A 639 -11.27 31.55 19.54
CA GLN A 639 -10.09 30.96 20.19
C GLN A 639 -8.82 30.94 19.33
N GLU A 640 -8.90 30.63 18.04
CA GLU A 640 -7.73 30.70 17.14
C GLU A 640 -7.16 32.12 17.06
N LEU A 641 -8.06 33.11 17.04
CA LEU A 641 -7.69 34.52 17.09
C LEU A 641 -7.08 34.90 18.45
N ASN A 642 -7.74 34.51 19.54
CA ASN A 642 -7.27 34.75 20.91
C ASN A 642 -5.92 34.09 21.16
N ARG A 643 -5.70 32.87 20.68
CA ARG A 643 -4.42 32.15 20.79
C ARG A 643 -3.29 32.92 20.11
N GLU A 644 -3.52 33.50 18.93
CA GLU A 644 -2.50 34.30 18.26
C GLU A 644 -2.37 35.73 18.82
N LEU A 645 -3.33 36.19 19.64
CA LEU A 645 -3.29 37.50 20.31
C LEU A 645 -2.84 37.45 21.78
N GLN A 646 -2.83 36.28 22.42
CA GLN A 646 -2.52 36.08 23.84
C GLN A 646 -1.07 35.65 24.12
N TYR A 647 -0.13 35.94 23.21
CA TYR A 647 1.28 35.76 23.54
C TYR A 647 1.67 36.69 24.72
N ASN A 648 2.56 36.21 25.59
CA ASN A 648 3.09 37.05 26.66
C ASN A 648 4.02 38.12 26.05
N VAL A 649 3.48 39.34 25.94
CA VAL A 649 4.15 40.47 25.29
C VAL A 649 5.48 40.80 25.97
N ASP A 650 5.53 40.80 27.30
CA ASP A 650 6.75 41.11 28.05
C ASP A 650 7.87 40.11 27.76
N THR A 651 7.53 38.81 27.74
CA THR A 651 8.48 37.74 27.43
C THR A 651 8.99 37.85 25.99
N LEU A 652 8.11 38.17 25.04
CA LEU A 652 8.51 38.37 23.64
C LEU A 652 9.38 39.62 23.46
N GLN A 653 9.05 40.74 24.13
CA GLN A 653 9.85 41.96 24.07
C GLN A 653 11.23 41.76 24.68
N GLU A 654 11.33 41.05 25.80
CA GLU A 654 12.60 40.67 26.42
C GLU A 654 13.41 39.78 25.48
N PHE A 655 12.79 38.75 24.89
CA PHE A 655 13.44 37.90 23.89
C PHE A 655 13.99 38.71 22.72
N VAL A 656 13.20 39.62 22.16
CA VAL A 656 13.62 40.49 21.03
C VAL A 656 14.77 41.40 21.44
N ARG A 657 14.67 42.09 22.58
CA ARG A 657 15.72 43.01 23.08
C ARG A 657 17.06 42.30 23.28
N ASN A 658 17.03 41.07 23.81
CA ASN A 658 18.23 40.30 24.10
C ASN A 658 18.86 39.67 22.86
N ASN A 659 18.06 39.31 21.84
CA ASN A 659 18.53 38.50 20.72
C ASN A 659 18.76 39.28 19.41
N VAL A 660 18.11 40.43 19.19
CA VAL A 660 18.39 41.28 18.00
C VAL A 660 19.87 41.73 17.92
N PRO A 661 20.53 42.12 19.03
CA PRO A 661 21.96 42.49 18.99
C PRO A 661 22.89 41.34 18.57
N LEU A 662 22.46 40.09 18.71
CA LEU A 662 23.26 38.89 18.41
C LEU A 662 23.25 38.52 16.91
N LEU A 663 22.44 39.19 16.09
CA LEU A 663 22.39 38.95 14.65
C LEU A 663 23.72 39.32 13.99
N ASN A 664 24.22 38.48 13.08
CA ASN A 664 25.34 38.86 12.21
C ASN A 664 24.87 39.85 11.11
N GLU A 665 25.79 40.44 10.34
CA GLU A 665 25.44 41.46 9.34
C GLU A 665 24.44 40.97 8.26
N GLN A 666 24.59 39.74 7.75
CA GLN A 666 23.64 39.17 6.79
C GLN A 666 22.26 38.98 7.43
N GLN A 667 22.21 38.44 8.65
CA GLN A 667 20.97 38.21 9.38
C GLN A 667 20.27 39.54 9.74
N LYS A 668 21.03 40.58 10.12
CA LYS A 668 20.53 41.94 10.35
C LYS A 668 19.91 42.53 9.09
N GLN A 669 20.56 42.35 7.93
CA GLN A 669 20.03 42.83 6.65
C GLN A 669 18.70 42.15 6.33
N VAL A 670 18.61 40.82 6.46
CA VAL A 670 17.36 40.06 6.28
C VAL A 670 16.27 40.57 7.22
N TYR A 671 16.58 40.68 8.52
CA TYR A 671 15.65 41.18 9.52
C TYR A 671 15.14 42.59 9.18
N LYS A 672 16.04 43.52 8.85
CA LYS A 672 15.69 44.91 8.50
C LYS A 672 14.81 44.98 7.26
N THR A 673 15.17 44.27 6.19
CA THR A 673 14.40 44.27 4.93
C THR A 673 12.98 43.75 5.14
N LEU A 674 12.82 42.66 5.90
CA LEU A 674 11.51 42.07 6.16
C LEU A 674 10.68 42.94 7.10
N MET A 675 11.26 43.46 8.19
CA MET A 675 10.55 44.35 9.10
C MET A 675 10.11 45.66 8.42
N GLN A 676 10.94 46.25 7.56
CA GLN A 676 10.55 47.42 6.75
C GLN A 676 9.34 47.14 5.85
N ALA A 677 9.31 45.96 5.22
CA ALA A 677 8.19 45.59 4.36
C ALA A 677 6.90 45.30 5.16
N VAL A 678 7.02 44.85 6.41
CA VAL A 678 5.89 44.71 7.35
C VAL A 678 5.39 46.09 7.78
N ASP A 679 6.29 46.96 8.22
CA ASP A 679 5.97 48.31 8.72
C ASP A 679 5.29 49.17 7.62
N ASN A 680 5.78 49.07 6.38
CA ASN A 680 5.23 49.79 5.23
C ASN A 680 3.98 49.12 4.61
N ASN A 681 3.55 47.95 5.11
CA ASN A 681 2.47 47.13 4.55
C ASN A 681 2.60 46.88 3.02
N THR A 682 3.83 46.75 2.50
CA THR A 682 4.04 46.52 1.06
C THR A 682 3.67 45.11 0.62
N GLY A 683 3.50 44.18 1.57
CA GLY A 683 3.33 42.76 1.29
C GLY A 683 4.53 42.17 0.55
N GLY A 684 4.29 41.07 -0.18
CA GLY A 684 5.27 40.48 -1.09
C GLY A 684 5.59 39.02 -0.80
N LEU A 685 6.24 38.37 -1.76
CA LEU A 685 6.70 36.99 -1.66
C LEU A 685 8.22 36.98 -1.52
N PHE A 686 8.73 36.52 -0.38
CA PHE A 686 10.16 36.43 -0.09
C PHE A 686 10.57 34.97 0.06
N PHE A 687 11.80 34.65 -0.36
CA PHE A 687 12.41 33.35 -0.11
C PHE A 687 13.74 33.55 0.63
N LEU A 688 13.87 32.94 1.80
CA LEU A 688 15.10 32.89 2.57
C LEU A 688 15.85 31.59 2.25
N ASP A 689 16.85 31.67 1.37
CA ASP A 689 17.80 30.59 1.11
C ASP A 689 18.80 30.52 2.27
N ALA A 690 18.67 29.48 3.09
CA ALA A 690 19.48 29.33 4.28
C ALA A 690 19.93 27.86 4.42
N PRO A 691 21.16 27.51 3.99
CA PRO A 691 21.79 26.24 4.28
C PRO A 691 21.78 25.90 5.77
N GLY A 692 21.91 24.61 6.09
CA GLY A 692 22.00 24.12 7.46
C GLY A 692 23.10 24.82 8.28
N GLY A 693 22.77 25.27 9.50
CA GLY A 693 23.72 25.90 10.41
C GLY A 693 23.86 27.43 10.29
N THR A 694 23.17 28.07 9.33
CA THR A 694 23.24 29.54 9.11
C THR A 694 22.39 30.40 10.04
N GLY A 695 21.66 29.77 10.97
CA GLY A 695 20.80 30.48 11.93
C GLY A 695 19.40 30.82 11.41
N LYS A 696 18.92 30.18 10.34
CA LYS A 696 17.56 30.33 9.79
C LYS A 696 16.46 30.42 10.87
N THR A 697 16.37 29.40 11.73
CA THR A 697 15.33 29.32 12.77
C THR A 697 15.43 30.46 13.78
N PHE A 698 16.65 30.92 14.09
CA PHE A 698 16.88 32.05 15.00
C PHE A 698 16.33 33.35 14.40
N VAL A 699 16.64 33.64 13.12
CA VAL A 699 16.13 34.82 12.42
C VAL A 699 14.61 34.78 12.28
N ILE A 700 14.04 33.64 11.88
CA ILE A 700 12.58 33.47 11.76
C ILE A 700 11.89 33.69 13.12
N SER A 701 12.44 33.12 14.19
CA SER A 701 11.87 33.25 15.54
C SER A 701 11.88 34.69 16.02
N LEU A 702 12.97 35.43 15.73
CA LEU A 702 13.06 36.86 16.01
C LEU A 702 12.01 37.68 15.25
N ILE A 703 11.82 37.42 13.96
CA ILE A 703 10.81 38.13 13.15
C ILE A 703 9.39 37.87 13.70
N LEU A 704 9.07 36.61 13.99
CA LEU A 704 7.79 36.23 14.58
C LEU A 704 7.58 36.91 15.94
N ALA A 705 8.60 36.88 16.81
CA ALA A 705 8.54 37.51 18.13
C ALA A 705 8.35 39.03 18.05
N THR A 706 9.08 39.71 17.15
CA THR A 706 8.95 41.17 16.98
C THR A 706 7.54 41.57 16.56
N ILE A 707 6.95 40.88 15.58
CA ILE A 707 5.59 41.21 15.12
C ILE A 707 4.56 40.90 16.22
N ARG A 708 4.64 39.72 16.84
CA ARG A 708 3.72 39.31 17.91
C ARG A 708 3.81 40.19 19.16
N SER A 709 5.01 40.71 19.48
CA SER A 709 5.21 41.65 20.60
C SER A 709 4.50 43.00 20.41
N ARG A 710 4.06 43.31 19.19
CA ARG A 710 3.27 44.49 18.84
C ARG A 710 1.76 44.20 18.81
N CYS A 711 1.35 43.02 19.27
CA CYS A 711 -0.02 42.48 19.18
C CYS A 711 -0.53 42.32 17.73
N ASP A 712 0.38 42.25 16.75
CA ASP A 712 0.07 41.91 15.36
C ASP A 712 0.10 40.40 15.14
N ILE A 713 -0.69 39.91 14.16
CA ILE A 713 -0.80 38.48 13.86
C ILE A 713 0.29 38.06 12.86
N ALA A 714 1.16 37.13 13.29
CA ALA A 714 2.14 36.45 12.46
C ALA A 714 2.03 34.92 12.61
N LEU A 715 1.76 34.23 11.50
CA LEU A 715 1.60 32.78 11.46
C LEU A 715 2.92 32.06 11.18
N ALA A 716 3.21 31.04 11.99
CA ALA A 716 4.35 30.15 11.82
C ALA A 716 3.89 28.81 11.23
N LEU A 717 4.19 28.57 9.96
CA LEU A 717 3.87 27.33 9.25
C LEU A 717 5.14 26.58 8.88
N ALA A 718 5.05 25.26 8.75
CA ALA A 718 6.11 24.43 8.19
C ALA A 718 5.57 23.28 7.33
N SER A 719 6.41 22.72 6.45
CA SER A 719 6.00 21.60 5.59
C SER A 719 5.89 20.26 6.34
N SER A 720 6.61 20.08 7.45
CA SER A 720 6.61 18.86 8.26
C SER A 720 6.25 19.15 9.73
N GLY A 721 5.70 18.15 10.43
CA GLY A 721 5.34 18.28 11.85
C GLY A 721 6.56 18.59 12.73
N ILE A 722 7.69 17.95 12.44
CA ILE A 722 8.95 18.17 13.16
C ILE A 722 9.44 19.61 13.00
N ALA A 723 9.45 20.14 11.77
CA ALA A 723 9.85 21.54 11.53
C ALA A 723 8.90 22.53 12.22
N ALA A 724 7.60 22.22 12.26
CA ALA A 724 6.63 23.05 12.97
C ALA A 724 6.91 23.14 14.48
N THR A 725 7.41 22.07 15.12
CA THR A 725 7.73 22.10 16.55
C THR A 725 8.92 23.01 16.93
N LEU A 726 9.72 23.45 15.94
CA LEU A 726 10.86 24.33 16.16
C LEU A 726 10.47 25.82 16.24
N LEU A 727 9.27 26.17 15.80
CA LEU A 727 8.77 27.55 15.81
C LEU A 727 7.69 27.72 16.87
N ASP A 728 7.73 28.82 17.61
CA ASP A 728 6.70 29.08 18.62
C ASP A 728 5.34 29.33 17.93
N GLY A 729 4.30 28.65 18.41
CA GLY A 729 3.00 28.61 17.73
C GLY A 729 2.97 27.84 16.40
N GLY A 730 4.06 27.15 16.03
CA GLY A 730 4.22 26.49 14.73
C GLY A 730 3.21 25.38 14.44
N ARG A 731 2.72 25.32 13.19
CA ARG A 731 1.81 24.27 12.70
C ARG A 731 2.23 23.79 11.31
N THR A 732 1.77 22.61 10.90
CA THR A 732 1.97 22.20 9.51
C THR A 732 1.08 23.04 8.58
N ALA A 733 1.62 23.43 7.43
CA ALA A 733 0.88 24.23 6.46
C ALA A 733 -0.42 23.54 6.02
N HIS A 734 -0.39 22.21 5.82
CA HIS A 734 -1.59 21.43 5.49
C HIS A 734 -2.69 21.56 6.53
N SER A 735 -2.34 21.46 7.83
CA SER A 735 -3.32 21.54 8.92
C SER A 735 -3.84 22.96 9.12
N ALA A 736 -2.94 23.95 9.12
CA ALA A 736 -3.31 25.33 9.37
C ALA A 736 -4.14 25.89 8.20
N LEU A 737 -3.70 25.67 6.96
CA LEU A 737 -4.33 26.22 5.77
C LEU A 737 -5.48 25.35 5.23
N LYS A 738 -5.76 24.18 5.83
CA LYS A 738 -6.76 23.22 5.33
C LYS A 738 -6.58 22.92 3.83
N LEU A 739 -5.33 22.61 3.45
CA LEU A 739 -4.99 22.28 2.07
C LEU A 739 -5.65 20.97 1.66
N PRO A 740 -6.13 20.84 0.40
CA PRO A 740 -6.60 19.58 -0.15
C PRO A 740 -5.51 18.49 -0.06
N LEU A 741 -5.89 17.24 0.19
CA LEU A 741 -4.93 16.12 0.21
C LEU A 741 -4.54 15.66 -1.21
N ASN A 742 -5.41 15.91 -2.19
CA ASN A 742 -5.26 15.49 -3.59
C ASN A 742 -4.81 16.65 -4.50
N LEU A 743 -3.86 17.47 -4.03
CA LEU A 743 -3.34 18.63 -4.77
C LEU A 743 -2.87 18.26 -6.18
N ASN A 744 -2.29 17.07 -6.36
CA ASN A 744 -1.73 16.64 -7.64
C ASN A 744 -2.82 16.54 -8.73
N THR A 745 -4.06 16.21 -8.36
CA THR A 745 -5.18 15.96 -9.31
C THR A 745 -6.08 17.15 -9.56
N ILE A 746 -6.01 18.21 -8.74
CA ILE A 746 -6.88 19.39 -8.88
C ILE A 746 -6.17 20.45 -9.71
N ASP A 747 -6.83 20.96 -10.76
CA ASP A 747 -6.26 21.98 -11.64
C ASP A 747 -6.16 23.35 -10.96
N THR A 748 -7.22 23.77 -10.25
CA THR A 748 -7.32 25.04 -9.53
C THR A 748 -7.60 24.81 -8.03
N PRO A 749 -6.60 24.43 -7.25
CA PRO A 749 -6.78 24.12 -5.83
C PRO A 749 -7.08 25.40 -5.03
N THR A 750 -7.91 25.27 -4.00
CA THR A 750 -8.17 26.32 -2.99
C THR A 750 -8.07 25.71 -1.60
N CYS A 751 -7.77 26.55 -0.60
CA CYS A 751 -7.80 26.14 0.81
C CYS A 751 -9.26 26.01 1.28
N ASN A 752 -9.58 24.96 2.04
CA ASN A 752 -10.94 24.77 2.58
C ASN A 752 -11.19 25.66 3.80
N ILE A 753 -11.18 26.98 3.60
CA ILE A 753 -11.34 28.01 4.63
C ILE A 753 -12.46 28.96 4.19
N SER A 754 -13.54 29.03 4.96
CA SER A 754 -14.60 30.00 4.73
C SER A 754 -14.27 31.36 5.33
N ARG A 755 -14.79 32.44 4.76
CA ARG A 755 -14.61 33.82 5.24
C ARG A 755 -15.11 34.04 6.67
N SER A 756 -16.18 33.34 7.06
CA SER A 756 -16.78 33.42 8.39
C SER A 756 -16.03 32.61 9.45
N SER A 757 -15.16 31.68 9.04
CA SER A 757 -14.38 30.86 9.96
C SER A 757 -13.35 31.67 10.74
N ALA A 758 -12.97 31.16 11.92
CA ALA A 758 -11.92 31.75 12.76
C ALA A 758 -10.62 31.96 11.98
N MET A 759 -10.18 30.94 11.24
CA MET A 759 -8.98 31.01 10.41
C MET A 759 -9.15 32.02 9.26
N GLY A 760 -10.34 32.12 8.66
CA GLY A 760 -10.63 33.14 7.65
C GLY A 760 -10.47 34.57 8.20
N LYS A 761 -11.03 34.83 9.40
CA LYS A 761 -10.86 36.12 10.11
C LYS A 761 -9.41 36.41 10.45
N LEU A 762 -8.69 35.42 10.95
CA LEU A 762 -7.28 35.51 11.30
C LEU A 762 -6.42 35.83 10.07
N LEU A 763 -6.62 35.15 8.95
CA LEU A 763 -5.90 35.39 7.69
C LEU A 763 -6.19 36.77 7.08
N MET A 764 -7.38 37.35 7.33
CA MET A 764 -7.70 38.72 6.90
C MET A 764 -6.88 39.77 7.67
N GLN A 765 -6.60 39.53 8.95
CA GLN A 765 -5.86 40.44 9.85
C GLN A 765 -4.34 40.15 9.91
N CYS A 766 -3.92 38.97 9.46
CA CYS A 766 -2.53 38.54 9.43
C CYS A 766 -1.62 39.55 8.70
N LYS A 767 -0.42 39.78 9.24
CA LYS A 767 0.63 40.63 8.64
C LYS A 767 1.70 39.81 7.93
N LEU A 768 2.00 38.62 8.45
CA LEU A 768 3.05 37.74 7.94
C LEU A 768 2.65 36.27 8.06
N ILE A 769 2.87 35.50 6.99
CA ILE A 769 2.93 34.03 7.07
C ILE A 769 4.37 33.61 6.79
N VAL A 770 4.98 32.93 7.76
CA VAL A 770 6.24 32.22 7.54
C VAL A 770 5.92 30.77 7.18
N TRP A 771 6.58 30.25 6.15
CA TRP A 771 6.50 28.85 5.76
C TRP A 771 7.90 28.24 5.73
N ASP A 772 8.27 27.55 6.79
CA ASP A 772 9.57 26.91 6.96
C ASP A 772 9.64 25.51 6.32
N GLU A 773 10.85 25.10 5.93
CA GLU A 773 11.11 23.89 5.14
C GLU A 773 10.21 23.80 3.90
N CYS A 774 10.01 24.93 3.21
CA CYS A 774 9.05 25.05 2.11
C CYS A 774 9.42 24.21 0.87
N THR A 775 10.66 23.73 0.76
CA THR A 775 11.16 23.00 -0.42
C THR A 775 10.51 21.65 -0.63
N MET A 776 9.94 21.05 0.44
CA MET A 776 9.14 19.84 0.37
C MET A 776 7.67 20.08 -0.02
N ALA A 777 7.23 21.34 -0.12
CA ALA A 777 5.84 21.68 -0.42
C ALA A 777 5.57 21.63 -1.93
N HIS A 778 4.45 21.01 -2.32
CA HIS A 778 4.01 21.00 -3.70
C HIS A 778 3.57 22.42 -4.13
N LYS A 779 3.92 22.88 -5.34
CA LYS A 779 3.61 24.23 -5.87
C LYS A 779 2.15 24.63 -5.76
N LYS A 780 1.27 23.68 -6.07
CA LYS A 780 -0.19 23.81 -5.96
C LYS A 780 -0.65 24.21 -4.55
N SER A 781 0.11 23.93 -3.50
CA SER A 781 -0.17 24.39 -2.14
C SER A 781 -0.03 25.91 -2.01
N LEU A 782 1.03 26.47 -2.60
CA LEU A 782 1.29 27.91 -2.62
C LEU A 782 0.25 28.63 -3.51
N GLU A 783 -0.10 28.03 -4.64
CA GLU A 783 -1.13 28.53 -5.54
C GLU A 783 -2.51 28.55 -4.86
N ALA A 784 -2.87 27.49 -4.14
CA ALA A 784 -4.11 27.42 -3.36
C ALA A 784 -4.19 28.52 -2.29
N LEU A 785 -3.09 28.76 -1.57
CA LEU A 785 -3.01 29.85 -0.60
C LEU A 785 -3.21 31.22 -1.26
N ASN A 786 -2.59 31.44 -2.42
CA ASN A 786 -2.75 32.68 -3.19
C ASN A 786 -4.21 32.93 -3.58
N PHE A 787 -4.88 31.94 -4.18
CA PHE A 787 -6.29 32.08 -4.56
C PHE A 787 -7.19 32.36 -3.35
N THR A 788 -7.02 31.62 -2.26
CA THR A 788 -7.82 31.82 -1.05
C THR A 788 -7.59 33.19 -0.42
N LEU A 789 -6.35 33.69 -0.34
CA LEU A 789 -6.07 34.99 0.26
C LEU A 789 -6.59 36.16 -0.59
N LYS A 790 -6.59 36.04 -1.92
CA LYS A 790 -7.20 37.05 -2.80
C LYS A 790 -8.69 37.22 -2.50
N ASP A 791 -9.40 36.10 -2.34
CA ASP A 791 -10.82 36.09 -2.00
C ASP A 791 -11.08 36.62 -0.57
N LEU A 792 -10.42 36.04 0.43
CA LEU A 792 -10.59 36.44 1.84
C LEU A 792 -10.34 37.94 2.03
N ARG A 793 -9.25 38.48 1.45
CA ARG A 793 -8.85 39.89 1.63
C ARG A 793 -9.48 40.84 0.62
N ARG A 794 -10.26 40.34 -0.36
CA ARG A 794 -10.84 41.13 -1.47
C ARG A 794 -9.79 41.99 -2.18
N ASN A 795 -8.63 41.39 -2.43
CA ASN A 795 -7.50 42.07 -3.03
C ASN A 795 -6.87 41.17 -4.09
N ASN A 796 -6.80 41.63 -5.35
CA ASN A 796 -6.29 40.84 -6.47
C ASN A 796 -4.76 40.76 -6.54
N ASN A 797 -4.04 41.50 -5.68
CA ASN A 797 -2.59 41.39 -5.54
C ASN A 797 -2.20 39.98 -5.07
N ILE A 798 -0.96 39.59 -5.33
CA ILE A 798 -0.41 38.28 -4.92
C ILE A 798 -0.64 38.09 -3.40
N PHE A 799 -1.19 36.93 -3.02
CA PHE A 799 -1.64 36.59 -1.66
C PHE A 799 -2.58 37.62 -1.01
N GLY A 800 -3.40 38.33 -1.79
CA GLY A 800 -4.27 39.38 -1.27
C GLY A 800 -3.50 40.53 -0.62
N GLY A 801 -2.25 40.76 -1.03
CA GLY A 801 -1.34 41.77 -0.44
C GLY A 801 -0.71 41.34 0.89
N LEU A 802 -0.78 40.06 1.27
CA LEU A 802 -0.16 39.54 2.49
C LEU A 802 1.33 39.28 2.23
N MET A 803 2.18 39.49 3.24
CA MET A 803 3.57 39.07 3.15
C MET A 803 3.71 37.57 3.42
N ILE A 804 4.35 36.86 2.49
CA ILE A 804 4.72 35.46 2.64
C ILE A 804 6.24 35.35 2.67
N LEU A 805 6.79 34.78 3.75
CA LEU A 805 8.20 34.42 3.88
C LEU A 805 8.35 32.90 3.75
N LEU A 806 8.80 32.45 2.59
CA LEU A 806 9.21 31.07 2.38
C LEU A 806 10.65 30.90 2.88
N ALA A 807 10.96 29.79 3.56
CA ALA A 807 12.31 29.51 4.02
C ALA A 807 12.67 28.04 3.82
N GLY A 808 13.89 27.76 3.40
CA GLY A 808 14.34 26.41 3.15
C GLY A 808 15.63 26.34 2.35
N ASP A 809 15.93 25.16 1.84
CA ASP A 809 17.15 24.86 1.11
C ASP A 809 16.83 23.87 -0.01
N PHE A 810 16.95 24.32 -1.26
CA PHE A 810 16.64 23.50 -2.44
C PHE A 810 17.69 22.42 -2.74
N ARG A 811 18.79 22.36 -1.97
CA ARG A 811 19.73 21.23 -1.98
C ARG A 811 19.18 20.04 -1.18
N GLN A 812 18.14 20.26 -0.37
CA GLN A 812 17.45 19.22 0.40
C GLN A 812 16.36 18.53 -0.44
N THR A 813 15.63 17.58 0.16
CA THR A 813 14.64 16.81 -0.61
C THR A 813 13.50 17.68 -1.14
N LEU A 814 13.05 17.36 -2.35
CA LEU A 814 11.96 18.00 -3.07
C LEU A 814 10.60 17.39 -2.65
N PRO A 815 9.45 17.91 -3.13
CA PRO A 815 8.15 17.35 -2.82
C PRO A 815 8.07 15.89 -3.28
N VAL A 816 7.66 14.99 -2.37
CA VAL A 816 7.48 13.58 -2.70
C VAL A 816 6.26 13.45 -3.61
N VAL A 817 6.48 13.09 -4.87
CA VAL A 817 5.41 12.74 -5.80
C VAL A 817 5.26 11.21 -5.78
N PRO A 818 4.16 10.66 -5.25
CA PRO A 818 3.98 9.20 -5.17
C PRO A 818 4.08 8.58 -6.56
N ARG A 819 5.05 7.67 -6.74
CA ARG A 819 5.36 7.01 -8.01
C ARG A 819 5.83 7.98 -9.11
N GLY A 820 6.28 9.18 -8.74
CA GLY A 820 6.75 10.20 -9.68
C GLY A 820 8.14 9.92 -10.23
N THR A 821 8.41 10.49 -11.41
CA THR A 821 9.74 10.58 -12.02
C THR A 821 10.51 11.81 -11.50
N PRO A 822 11.82 11.93 -11.79
CA PRO A 822 12.57 13.17 -11.57
C PRO A 822 11.88 14.41 -12.17
N ALA A 823 11.27 14.28 -13.35
CA ALA A 823 10.55 15.36 -14.00
C ALA A 823 9.28 15.76 -13.23
N ASP A 824 8.54 14.79 -12.69
CA ASP A 824 7.37 15.04 -11.85
C ASP A 824 7.75 15.76 -10.56
N GLU A 825 8.84 15.34 -9.90
CA GLU A 825 9.36 16.01 -8.70
C GLU A 825 9.70 17.47 -9.00
N LEU A 826 10.42 17.73 -10.10
CA LEU A 826 10.77 19.10 -10.53
C LEU A 826 9.53 19.95 -10.86
N ASN A 827 8.53 19.39 -11.52
CA ASN A 827 7.29 20.09 -11.83
C ASN A 827 6.45 20.36 -10.58
N ALA A 828 6.55 19.52 -9.55
CA ALA A 828 5.90 19.70 -8.26
C ALA A 828 6.57 20.77 -7.38
N CYS A 829 7.85 21.08 -7.60
CA CYS A 829 8.60 22.08 -6.83
C CYS A 829 7.98 23.48 -6.89
N LEU A 830 8.12 24.24 -5.79
CA LEU A 830 7.67 25.65 -5.73
C LEU A 830 8.24 26.52 -6.85
N LYS A 831 9.49 26.27 -7.28
CA LYS A 831 10.16 26.97 -8.39
C LYS A 831 9.43 26.83 -9.74
N ALA A 832 8.67 25.76 -9.93
CA ALA A 832 7.88 25.53 -11.14
C ALA A 832 6.49 26.22 -11.08
N SER A 833 6.19 26.98 -10.03
CA SER A 833 4.98 27.80 -9.94
C SER A 833 5.16 29.13 -10.67
N PRO A 834 4.15 29.63 -11.41
CA PRO A 834 4.18 30.99 -11.96
C PRO A 834 4.36 32.08 -10.88
N LEU A 835 3.94 31.80 -9.63
CA LEU A 835 4.12 32.72 -8.50
C LEU A 835 5.60 32.93 -8.16
N TRP A 836 6.47 31.95 -8.46
CA TRP A 836 7.89 32.00 -8.13
C TRP A 836 8.62 33.15 -8.84
N ASN A 837 8.14 33.59 -10.00
CA ASN A 837 8.68 34.74 -10.74
C ASN A 837 8.61 36.06 -9.96
N ASN A 838 7.82 36.12 -8.88
CA ASN A 838 7.65 37.30 -8.02
C ASN A 838 8.44 37.20 -6.71
N VAL A 839 9.22 36.13 -6.51
CA VAL A 839 10.00 35.89 -5.29
C VAL A 839 11.17 36.88 -5.22
N LYS A 840 11.32 37.53 -4.07
CA LYS A 840 12.54 38.23 -3.68
C LYS A 840 13.40 37.30 -2.81
N THR A 841 14.54 36.87 -3.34
CA THR A 841 15.46 35.97 -2.63
C THR A 841 16.38 36.73 -1.68
N LEU A 842 16.47 36.24 -0.45
CA LEU A 842 17.40 36.64 0.60
C LEU A 842 18.26 35.42 0.94
N SER A 843 19.56 35.61 1.20
CA SER A 843 20.48 34.50 1.44
C SER A 843 21.26 34.65 2.74
N LEU A 844 21.40 33.56 3.48
CA LEU A 844 22.34 33.44 4.60
C LEU A 844 23.43 32.45 4.20
N THR A 845 24.69 32.86 4.20
CA THR A 845 25.80 31.96 3.79
C THR A 845 26.75 31.65 4.93
N THR A 846 26.80 32.50 5.97
CA THR A 846 27.67 32.30 7.13
C THR A 846 27.15 31.17 8.03
N ASN A 847 27.93 30.10 8.17
CA ASN A 847 27.61 28.99 9.08
C ASN A 847 27.95 29.36 10.53
N MET A 848 26.91 29.61 11.34
CA MET A 848 27.04 30.03 12.73
C MET A 848 27.62 28.94 13.63
N ARG A 849 27.43 27.65 13.29
CA ARG A 849 28.00 26.54 14.10
C ARG A 849 29.52 26.53 14.03
N VAL A 850 30.07 26.82 12.84
CA VAL A 850 31.51 26.95 12.60
C VAL A 850 32.06 28.21 13.26
N GLN A 851 31.38 29.34 13.06
CA GLN A 851 31.84 30.64 13.55
C GLN A 851 31.86 30.73 15.09
N LEU A 852 30.89 30.13 15.78
CA LEU A 852 30.81 30.18 17.25
C LEU A 852 31.78 29.21 17.93
N GLN A 853 32.13 28.08 17.29
CA GLN A 853 32.99 27.05 17.89
C GLN A 853 34.47 27.18 17.47
N ASN A 854 34.77 28.00 16.46
CA ASN A 854 36.11 28.18 15.88
C ASN A 854 36.79 26.87 15.47
N ASP A 855 35.99 25.86 15.10
CA ASP A 855 36.45 24.52 14.73
C ASP A 855 36.75 24.45 13.22
N GLN A 856 38.03 24.38 12.87
CA GLN A 856 38.48 24.28 11.47
C GLN A 856 37.95 23.04 10.77
N SER A 857 37.76 21.92 11.49
CA SER A 857 37.21 20.69 10.90
C SER A 857 35.74 20.85 10.54
N ALA A 858 34.97 21.58 11.35
CA ALA A 858 33.59 21.92 11.06
C ALA A 858 33.47 22.89 9.86
N ALA A 859 34.44 23.80 9.68
CA ALA A 859 34.51 24.70 8.53
C ALA A 859 34.68 23.93 7.21
N GLN A 860 35.66 23.02 7.18
CA GLN A 860 35.92 22.14 6.03
C GLN A 860 34.70 21.25 5.74
N PHE A 861 34.13 20.63 6.77
CA PHE A 861 32.94 19.79 6.63
C PHE A 861 31.74 20.56 6.07
N SER A 862 31.49 21.79 6.54
CA SER A 862 30.42 22.64 6.00
C SER A 862 30.61 22.94 4.51
N LYS A 863 31.86 23.14 4.05
CA LYS A 863 32.16 23.36 2.64
C LYS A 863 31.92 22.09 1.82
N GLN A 864 32.42 20.94 2.29
CA GLN A 864 32.21 19.64 1.65
C GLN A 864 30.72 19.29 1.54
N LEU A 865 29.92 19.58 2.57
CA LEU A 865 28.47 19.40 2.53
C LEU A 865 27.82 20.26 1.42
N LEU A 866 28.22 21.51 1.27
CA LEU A 866 27.70 22.38 0.20
C LEU A 866 28.13 21.86 -1.18
N ASP A 867 29.37 21.41 -1.35
CA ASP A 867 29.83 20.83 -2.61
C ASP A 867 29.06 19.55 -2.96
N LEU A 868 28.76 18.72 -1.96
CA LEU A 868 27.89 17.55 -2.09
C LEU A 868 26.47 17.94 -2.54
N GLY A 869 25.83 18.89 -1.86
CA GLY A 869 24.47 19.34 -2.18
C GLY A 869 24.35 20.07 -3.51
N ASN A 870 25.42 20.74 -3.96
CA ASN A 870 25.48 21.38 -5.28
C ASN A 870 25.84 20.41 -6.41
N GLY A 871 26.14 19.15 -6.10
CA GLY A 871 26.57 18.16 -7.10
C GLY A 871 27.95 18.46 -7.70
N LYS A 872 28.84 19.11 -6.94
CA LYS A 872 30.21 19.45 -7.37
C LYS A 872 31.23 18.34 -7.07
N VAL A 873 30.85 17.34 -6.28
CA VAL A 873 31.69 16.17 -5.99
C VAL A 873 31.86 15.34 -7.27
N PRO A 874 33.09 15.00 -7.69
CA PRO A 874 33.33 14.21 -8.89
C PRO A 874 32.60 12.87 -8.86
N VAL A 875 31.92 12.55 -9.96
CA VAL A 875 31.22 11.29 -10.18
C VAL A 875 32.09 10.39 -11.07
N ASP A 876 32.31 9.16 -10.64
CA ASP A 876 32.98 8.15 -11.45
C ASP A 876 32.10 7.79 -12.66
N ALA A 877 32.62 8.00 -13.88
CA ALA A 877 31.83 7.88 -15.11
C ALA A 877 31.40 6.44 -15.42
N THR A 878 32.10 5.42 -14.88
CA THR A 878 31.81 4.01 -15.13
C THR A 878 30.74 3.48 -14.19
N SER A 879 30.81 3.87 -12.91
CA SER A 879 29.88 3.40 -11.86
C SER A 879 28.71 4.36 -11.59
N GLY A 880 28.84 5.63 -11.95
CA GLY A 880 27.87 6.67 -11.61
C GLY A 880 27.84 7.03 -10.11
N LEU A 881 28.88 6.65 -9.35
CA LEU A 881 28.98 6.82 -7.90
C LEU A 881 30.01 7.92 -7.53
N ILE A 882 29.82 8.51 -6.36
CA ILE A 882 30.83 9.36 -5.70
C ILE A 882 31.60 8.55 -4.66
N THR A 883 32.81 8.98 -4.34
CA THR A 883 33.61 8.41 -3.24
C THR A 883 33.60 9.37 -2.06
N LEU A 884 33.18 8.88 -0.89
CA LEU A 884 33.28 9.62 0.37
C LEU A 884 34.68 9.43 0.97
N THR A 885 35.17 10.39 1.75
CA THR A 885 36.53 10.39 2.30
C THR A 885 36.53 10.33 3.84
N ASN A 886 37.64 9.87 4.43
CA ASN A 886 37.79 9.71 5.89
C ASN A 886 37.75 11.04 6.67
N ASP A 887 38.05 12.15 6.01
CA ASP A 887 37.92 13.50 6.60
C ASP A 887 36.46 14.01 6.57
N PHE A 888 35.58 13.39 5.77
CA PHE A 888 34.16 13.72 5.68
C PHE A 888 33.30 12.92 6.67
N CYS A 889 33.60 11.64 6.88
CA CYS A 889 32.86 10.75 7.78
C CYS A 889 33.71 9.58 8.29
N ARG A 890 33.19 8.87 9.30
CA ARG A 890 33.78 7.62 9.81
C ARG A 890 33.11 6.42 9.17
N PHE A 891 33.86 5.63 8.41
CA PHE A 891 33.33 4.39 7.85
C PHE A 891 33.20 3.29 8.91
N VAL A 892 32.22 2.42 8.69
CA VAL A 892 32.02 1.19 9.45
C VAL A 892 31.70 0.06 8.49
N ASP A 893 32.14 -1.15 8.83
CA ASP A 893 32.08 -2.29 7.91
C ASP A 893 30.77 -3.10 7.97
N THR A 894 30.06 -3.01 9.10
CA THR A 894 28.83 -3.80 9.32
C THR A 894 27.73 -2.99 10.00
N GLN A 895 26.49 -3.44 9.81
CA GLN A 895 25.31 -2.88 10.47
C GLN A 895 25.42 -2.93 12.01
N LEU A 896 26.03 -3.98 12.57
CA LEU A 896 26.22 -4.10 14.03
C LEU A 896 27.19 -3.06 14.57
N VAL A 897 28.31 -2.85 13.88
CA VAL A 897 29.30 -1.82 14.25
C VAL A 897 28.70 -0.42 14.09
N LEU A 898 27.87 -0.18 13.06
CA LEU A 898 27.13 1.08 12.93
C LEU A 898 26.23 1.32 14.15
N ILE A 899 25.47 0.30 14.57
CA ILE A 899 24.59 0.38 15.74
C ILE A 899 25.39 0.68 17.01
N GLU A 900 26.52 0.00 17.23
CA GLU A 900 27.35 0.18 18.43
C GLU A 900 28.02 1.55 18.52
N ASN A 901 28.43 2.12 17.38
CA ASN A 901 29.00 3.46 17.34
C ASN A 901 27.95 4.55 17.58
N VAL A 902 26.73 4.38 17.07
CA VAL A 902 25.65 5.36 17.24
C VAL A 902 24.96 5.22 18.60
N PHE A 903 24.75 3.99 19.05
CA PHE A 903 24.08 3.64 20.31
C PHE A 903 24.98 2.79 21.23
N PRO A 904 26.10 3.33 21.73
CA PRO A 904 27.00 2.59 22.62
C PRO A 904 26.29 2.17 23.90
N ASN A 905 26.48 0.90 24.30
CA ASN A 905 25.88 0.28 25.48
C ASN A 905 24.35 0.50 25.56
N ILE A 906 23.64 0.30 24.43
CA ILE A 906 22.19 0.49 24.37
C ILE A 906 21.41 -0.34 25.41
N SER A 907 21.93 -1.52 25.78
CA SER A 907 21.39 -2.38 26.84
C SER A 907 21.29 -1.68 28.20
N GLU A 908 22.11 -0.66 28.45
CA GLU A 908 22.14 0.13 29.67
C GLU A 908 21.46 1.50 29.47
N ASN A 909 21.68 2.12 28.31
CA ASN A 909 21.24 3.50 28.03
C ASN A 909 19.81 3.63 27.51
N TYR A 910 19.09 2.54 27.21
CA TYR A 910 17.74 2.60 26.61
C TYR A 910 16.67 3.34 27.43
N LYS A 911 16.92 3.62 28.72
CA LYS A 911 16.02 4.43 29.55
C LYS A 911 16.39 5.92 29.59
N ASN A 912 17.56 6.31 29.08
CA ASN A 912 18.02 7.69 29.06
C ASN A 912 17.48 8.43 27.83
N TYR A 913 16.30 9.06 27.98
CA TYR A 913 15.63 9.73 26.88
C TYR A 913 16.41 10.95 26.33
N ALA A 914 17.15 11.67 27.18
CA ALA A 914 17.99 12.79 26.76
C ALA A 914 19.19 12.33 25.91
N TRP A 915 19.70 11.13 26.17
CA TRP A 915 20.72 10.51 25.34
C TRP A 915 20.15 9.97 24.02
N LEU A 916 18.96 9.37 24.06
CA LEU A 916 18.26 8.84 22.87
C LEU A 916 17.84 9.94 21.88
N SER A 917 17.47 11.13 22.38
CA SER A 917 16.99 12.26 21.56
C SER A 917 18.04 12.78 20.58
N GLN A 918 19.31 12.66 20.96
CA GLN A 918 20.47 13.20 20.25
C GLN A 918 20.99 12.30 19.12
N ARG A 919 20.42 11.10 18.96
CA ARG A 919 20.99 10.02 18.15
C ARG A 919 19.93 9.37 17.26
N ALA A 920 20.32 9.00 16.04
CA ALA A 920 19.51 8.19 15.14
C ALA A 920 20.37 7.53 14.06
N ILE A 921 19.87 6.45 13.48
CA ILE A 921 20.39 5.89 12.22
C ILE A 921 19.45 6.25 11.08
N LEU A 922 20.01 6.64 9.94
CA LEU A 922 19.26 7.02 8.75
C LEU A 922 19.48 6.00 7.65
N ALA A 923 18.43 5.71 6.88
CA ALA A 923 18.54 4.90 5.67
C ALA A 923 17.62 5.44 4.57
N ALA A 924 17.91 5.09 3.31
CA ALA A 924 17.14 5.56 2.17
C ALA A 924 15.76 4.90 2.08
N LYS A 925 15.66 3.59 2.37
CA LYS A 925 14.42 2.79 2.22
C LYS A 925 13.78 2.47 3.57
N ASN A 926 12.45 2.33 3.59
CA ASN A 926 11.73 1.93 4.81
C ASN A 926 12.13 0.52 5.28
N ASN A 927 12.38 -0.42 4.37
CA ASN A 927 12.76 -1.80 4.72
C ASN A 927 14.04 -1.84 5.57
N ASP A 928 15.07 -1.07 5.19
CA ASP A 928 16.32 -0.96 5.94
C ASP A 928 16.09 -0.37 7.33
N VAL A 929 15.23 0.66 7.41
CA VAL A 929 14.80 1.27 8.67
C VAL A 929 14.10 0.24 9.56
N HIS A 930 13.23 -0.60 9.01
CA HIS A 930 12.54 -1.64 9.78
C HIS A 930 13.52 -2.69 10.31
N ALA A 931 14.44 -3.17 9.48
CA ALA A 931 15.46 -4.14 9.87
C ALA A 931 16.38 -3.58 10.98
N LEU A 932 16.90 -2.36 10.80
CA LEU A 932 17.72 -1.66 11.80
C LEU A 932 16.99 -1.52 13.13
N ASN A 933 15.75 -1.04 13.11
CA ASN A 933 14.96 -0.85 14.32
C ASN A 933 14.74 -2.17 15.08
N PHE A 934 14.45 -3.26 14.37
CA PHE A 934 14.26 -4.58 14.98
C PHE A 934 15.56 -5.08 15.64
N THR A 935 16.69 -4.96 14.95
CA THR A 935 18.01 -5.33 15.50
C THR A 935 18.40 -4.50 16.73
N ILE A 936 18.06 -3.20 16.76
CA ILE A 936 18.34 -2.35 17.93
C ILE A 936 17.42 -2.73 19.10
N GLN A 937 16.14 -3.00 18.83
CA GLN A 937 15.18 -3.42 19.87
C GLN A 937 15.49 -4.81 20.44
N SER A 938 16.09 -5.72 19.67
CA SER A 938 16.49 -7.02 20.20
C SER A 938 17.62 -6.92 21.24
N LYS A 939 18.47 -5.87 21.15
CA LYS A 939 19.56 -5.59 22.10
C LYS A 939 19.10 -4.95 23.42
N ILE A 940 17.86 -4.48 23.55
CA ILE A 940 17.35 -3.89 24.81
C ILE A 940 16.66 -4.94 25.69
N ALA A 941 16.81 -4.78 27.01
CA ALA A 941 16.18 -5.64 28.01
C ALA A 941 14.66 -5.40 28.11
N GLY A 942 13.94 -6.39 28.63
CA GLY A 942 12.50 -6.34 28.88
C GLY A 942 11.67 -7.19 27.91
N ASP A 943 10.43 -7.46 28.32
CA ASP A 943 9.52 -8.34 27.59
C ASP A 943 8.98 -7.68 26.33
N LEU A 944 8.90 -8.46 25.25
CA LEU A 944 8.33 -8.04 23.98
C LEU A 944 6.81 -8.14 24.05
N VAL A 945 6.12 -7.00 24.02
CA VAL A 945 4.67 -6.94 23.92
C VAL A 945 4.26 -6.82 22.45
N THR A 946 3.29 -7.64 22.05
CA THR A 946 2.79 -7.68 20.68
C THR A 946 1.36 -7.14 20.61
N TYR A 947 1.14 -6.14 19.76
CA TYR A 947 -0.17 -5.54 19.48
C TYR A 947 -0.60 -5.82 18.04
N LYS A 948 -1.61 -6.68 17.85
CA LYS A 948 -2.25 -6.90 16.56
C LYS A 948 -3.31 -5.83 16.29
N SER A 949 -3.37 -5.33 15.07
CA SER A 949 -4.43 -4.40 14.64
C SER A 949 -5.75 -5.14 14.40
N VAL A 950 -6.85 -4.39 14.48
CA VAL A 950 -8.17 -4.85 14.01
C VAL A 950 -8.44 -4.19 12.67
N ASP A 951 -8.49 -5.01 11.61
CA ASP A 951 -8.69 -4.54 10.24
C ASP A 951 -10.06 -4.96 9.71
N SER A 952 -10.84 -4.01 9.19
CA SER A 952 -12.19 -4.25 8.68
C SER A 952 -12.45 -3.47 7.39
N ILE A 953 -13.05 -4.11 6.38
CA ILE A 953 -13.58 -3.40 5.21
C ILE A 953 -14.72 -2.47 5.66
N THR A 954 -14.81 -1.28 5.07
CA THR A 954 -15.88 -0.32 5.35
C THR A 954 -17.18 -0.66 4.61
N ASN A 955 -17.10 -1.26 3.42
CA ASN A 955 -18.23 -1.74 2.63
C ASN A 955 -18.43 -3.27 2.72
N PRO A 956 -19.47 -3.79 3.38
CA PRO A 956 -19.66 -5.24 3.57
C PRO A 956 -19.62 -6.09 2.30
N ASP A 957 -20.03 -5.57 1.15
CA ASP A 957 -20.05 -6.31 -0.12
C ASP A 957 -18.63 -6.62 -0.65
N ASP A 958 -17.64 -5.82 -0.23
CA ASP A 958 -16.25 -5.96 -0.65
C ASP A 958 -15.47 -6.99 0.21
N VAL A 959 -16.03 -7.47 1.32
CA VAL A 959 -15.37 -8.43 2.23
C VAL A 959 -15.02 -9.75 1.55
N VAL A 960 -15.84 -10.18 0.58
CA VAL A 960 -15.60 -11.41 -0.18
C VAL A 960 -14.37 -11.27 -1.10
N ASN A 961 -14.10 -10.04 -1.56
CA ASN A 961 -12.97 -9.72 -2.42
C ASN A 961 -11.69 -9.43 -1.62
N TYR A 962 -11.84 -8.87 -0.42
CA TYR A 962 -10.75 -8.40 0.44
C TYR A 962 -10.88 -8.96 1.86
N PRO A 963 -10.49 -10.23 2.09
CA PRO A 963 -10.59 -10.84 3.41
C PRO A 963 -9.65 -10.16 4.41
N THR A 964 -9.97 -10.20 5.71
CA THR A 964 -9.19 -9.54 6.78
C THR A 964 -7.70 -9.86 6.72
N GLU A 965 -7.31 -11.08 6.35
CA GLU A 965 -5.90 -11.43 6.31
C GLU A 965 -5.14 -10.83 5.13
N PHE A 966 -5.84 -10.49 4.04
CA PHE A 966 -5.27 -9.67 3.00
C PHE A 966 -5.02 -8.26 3.55
N LEU A 967 -5.96 -7.68 4.29
CA LEU A 967 -5.78 -6.37 4.94
C LEU A 967 -4.58 -6.38 5.90
N ASN A 968 -4.49 -7.41 6.75
CA ASN A 968 -3.39 -7.58 7.71
C ASN A 968 -2.02 -7.71 7.03
N SER A 969 -1.96 -8.14 5.76
CA SER A 969 -0.73 -8.24 4.98
C SER A 969 -0.28 -6.90 4.37
N LEU A 970 -1.14 -5.88 4.36
CA LEU A 970 -0.84 -4.58 3.76
C LEU A 970 0.07 -3.75 4.67
N GLU A 971 1.27 -3.48 4.15
CA GLU A 971 2.21 -2.48 4.68
C GLU A 971 2.01 -1.17 3.93
N ILE A 972 1.25 -0.25 4.53
CA ILE A 972 0.87 1.01 3.90
C ILE A 972 1.79 2.13 4.39
N PRO A 973 2.43 2.90 3.50
CA PRO A 973 3.26 4.04 3.90
C PRO A 973 2.52 4.99 4.82
N GLY A 974 3.11 5.31 5.98
CA GLY A 974 2.50 6.21 6.96
C GLY A 974 1.41 5.60 7.84
N PHE A 975 1.20 4.28 7.76
CA PHE A 975 0.36 3.52 8.69
C PHE A 975 1.23 2.68 9.63
N PRO A 976 0.71 2.33 10.83
CA PRO A 976 1.35 1.34 11.67
C PRO A 976 1.20 -0.07 11.07
N PRO A 977 2.17 -0.97 11.34
CA PRO A 977 2.08 -2.35 10.92
C PRO A 977 0.90 -3.05 11.59
N HIS A 978 0.36 -4.09 10.95
CA HIS A 978 -0.65 -4.96 11.57
C HIS A 978 -0.11 -5.55 12.88
N ASN A 979 1.11 -6.07 12.85
CA ASN A 979 1.79 -6.65 14.00
C ASN A 979 2.82 -5.65 14.57
N LEU A 980 2.42 -4.89 15.60
CA LEU A 980 3.29 -3.90 16.26
C LEU A 980 3.94 -4.52 17.49
N GLN A 981 5.28 -4.62 17.49
CA GLN A 981 6.05 -5.22 18.58
C GLN A 981 6.88 -4.16 19.31
N LEU A 982 6.70 -4.06 20.63
CA LEU A 982 7.30 -3.02 21.46
C LEU A 982 7.88 -3.57 22.76
N LYS A 983 8.91 -2.90 23.28
CA LYS A 983 9.47 -3.09 24.64
C LYS A 983 9.51 -1.75 25.37
N VAL A 984 9.52 -1.78 26.71
CA VAL A 984 9.76 -0.57 27.51
C VAL A 984 11.14 0.02 27.18
N GLY A 985 11.20 1.35 27.02
CA GLY A 985 12.37 2.13 26.57
C GLY A 985 12.65 2.09 25.07
N THR A 986 11.76 1.48 24.27
CA THR A 986 11.82 1.58 22.81
C THR A 986 11.58 3.02 22.36
N VAL A 987 12.36 3.51 21.39
CA VAL A 987 12.07 4.79 20.73
C VAL A 987 11.03 4.58 19.63
N ILE A 988 9.93 5.35 19.69
CA ILE A 988 8.82 5.32 18.74
C ILE A 988 8.57 6.69 18.10
N LEU A 989 7.89 6.69 16.95
CA LEU A 989 7.49 7.89 16.20
C LEU A 989 5.98 7.90 16.01
N ILE A 990 5.34 9.04 16.30
CA ILE A 990 3.92 9.26 16.04
C ILE A 990 3.65 9.41 14.54
N LEU A 991 2.57 8.80 14.06
CA LEU A 991 2.15 8.78 12.65
C LEU A 991 0.93 9.67 12.35
N ARG A 992 0.28 10.22 13.38
CA ARG A 992 -0.94 11.03 13.26
C ARG A 992 -0.88 12.25 14.18
N ASN A 993 -1.65 13.27 13.84
CA ASN A 993 -1.82 14.44 14.70
C ASN A 993 -2.84 14.11 15.78
N LEU A 994 -2.39 13.93 17.02
CA LEU A 994 -3.24 13.57 18.16
C LEU A 994 -3.51 14.77 19.07
N ASN A 995 -2.51 15.63 19.30
CA ASN A 995 -2.66 16.86 20.08
C ASN A 995 -1.68 17.93 19.59
N PRO A 996 -1.90 18.54 18.41
CA PRO A 996 -0.98 19.52 17.85
C PRO A 996 -0.89 20.80 18.71
N PRO A 997 0.31 21.41 18.88
CA PRO A 997 1.60 21.01 18.31
C PRO A 997 2.40 20.02 19.17
N ARG A 998 1.86 19.56 20.33
CA ARG A 998 2.55 18.68 21.28
C ARG A 998 2.81 17.29 20.71
N LEU A 999 1.75 16.63 20.23
CA LEU A 999 1.77 15.25 19.72
C LEU A 999 1.32 15.23 18.27
N CYS A 1000 2.26 15.43 17.36
CA CYS A 1000 2.04 15.50 15.92
C CYS A 1000 2.78 14.39 15.17
N ASN A 1001 2.43 14.19 13.89
CA ASN A 1001 3.14 13.25 13.04
C ASN A 1001 4.64 13.63 12.97
N GLY A 1002 5.50 12.71 13.39
CA GLY A 1002 6.94 12.91 13.50
C GLY A 1002 7.48 13.16 14.91
N THR A 1003 6.63 13.34 15.93
CA THR A 1003 7.09 13.42 17.32
C THR A 1003 7.74 12.09 17.73
N ARG A 1004 9.00 12.15 18.21
CA ARG A 1004 9.71 11.00 18.77
C ARG A 1004 9.42 10.88 20.27
N LEU A 1005 9.23 9.65 20.72
CA LEU A 1005 8.95 9.33 22.11
C LEU A 1005 9.77 8.12 22.56
N SER A 1006 10.00 8.01 23.87
CA SER A 1006 10.50 6.79 24.50
C SER A 1006 9.37 6.11 25.27
N VAL A 1007 9.14 4.82 25.01
CA VAL A 1007 8.09 4.03 25.67
C VAL A 1007 8.40 3.93 27.18
N LYS A 1008 7.47 4.38 28.01
CA LYS A 1008 7.56 4.30 29.46
C LYS A 1008 6.82 3.07 30.00
N ARG A 1009 5.61 2.81 29.50
CA ARG A 1009 4.77 1.68 29.92
C ARG A 1009 3.90 1.18 28.76
N LEU A 1010 3.71 -0.13 28.72
CA LEU A 1010 2.95 -0.84 27.69
C LEU A 1010 1.75 -1.51 28.35
N MET A 1011 0.55 -1.05 28.02
CA MET A 1011 -0.73 -1.59 28.53
C MET A 1011 -1.53 -2.16 27.34
N PRO A 1012 -2.60 -2.95 27.57
CA PRO A 1012 -3.34 -3.58 26.47
C PRO A 1012 -3.94 -2.57 25.47
N ASN A 1013 -4.46 -1.45 25.97
CA ASN A 1013 -5.17 -0.44 25.18
C ASN A 1013 -4.52 0.96 25.21
N LEU A 1014 -3.46 1.14 26.00
CA LEU A 1014 -2.78 2.42 26.18
C LEU A 1014 -1.26 2.26 26.14
N ILE A 1015 -0.57 3.15 25.44
CA ILE A 1015 0.89 3.29 25.53
C ILE A 1015 1.18 4.60 26.24
N GLU A 1016 1.98 4.53 27.31
CA GLU A 1016 2.58 5.71 27.92
C GLU A 1016 3.99 5.91 27.40
N ALA A 1017 4.29 7.12 26.97
CA ALA A 1017 5.59 7.46 26.43
C ALA A 1017 6.00 8.88 26.83
N THR A 1018 7.31 9.13 26.87
CA THR A 1018 7.89 10.44 27.16
C THR A 1018 8.35 11.09 25.87
N ILE A 1019 7.99 12.35 25.63
CA ILE A 1019 8.48 13.14 24.49
C ILE A 1019 9.98 13.37 24.67
N ILE A 1020 10.77 13.05 23.64
CA ILE A 1020 12.23 13.09 23.77
C ILE A 1020 12.89 14.28 23.06
N ASN A 1021 12.19 14.93 22.11
CA ASN A 1021 12.72 16.05 21.32
C ASN A 1021 11.74 17.22 21.28
N GLY A 1022 12.26 18.45 21.05
CA GLY A 1022 11.46 19.66 20.85
C GLY A 1022 11.07 20.39 22.14
N LYS A 1023 10.19 21.39 22.02
CA LYS A 1023 9.77 22.27 23.14
C LYS A 1023 9.14 21.52 24.32
N TYR A 1024 8.49 20.38 24.04
CA TYR A 1024 7.76 19.57 25.03
C TYR A 1024 8.56 18.36 25.53
N ALA A 1025 9.89 18.35 25.34
CA ALA A 1025 10.73 17.25 25.78
C ALA A 1025 10.66 17.04 27.30
N GLY A 1026 10.53 15.78 27.74
CA GLY A 1026 10.37 15.37 29.13
C GLY A 1026 8.91 15.16 29.56
N GLU A 1027 7.93 15.66 28.79
CA GLU A 1027 6.51 15.45 29.10
C GLU A 1027 6.07 14.00 28.82
N ASN A 1028 5.27 13.44 29.73
CA ASN A 1028 4.63 12.14 29.54
C ASN A 1028 3.30 12.30 28.79
N VAL A 1029 3.02 11.41 27.85
CA VAL A 1029 1.79 11.37 27.06
C VAL A 1029 1.22 9.98 26.98
N CYS A 1030 -0.10 9.92 26.77
CA CYS A 1030 -0.87 8.70 26.59
C CYS A 1030 -1.30 8.56 25.13
N ILE A 1031 -1.12 7.38 24.56
CA ILE A 1031 -1.37 7.10 23.14
C ILE A 1031 -2.37 5.95 23.05
N PRO A 1032 -3.61 6.21 22.61
CA PRO A 1032 -4.60 5.16 22.39
C PRO A 1032 -4.42 4.49 21.03
N ARG A 1033 -5.09 3.36 20.83
CA ARG A 1033 -5.34 2.86 19.47
C ARG A 1033 -6.36 3.77 18.80
N ILE A 1034 -6.15 4.10 17.53
CA ILE A 1034 -7.08 4.90 16.75
C ILE A 1034 -7.41 4.21 15.43
N PRO A 1035 -8.63 4.38 14.89
CA PRO A 1035 -8.95 3.88 13.57
C PRO A 1035 -8.30 4.75 12.49
N MET A 1036 -7.73 4.11 11.48
CA MET A 1036 -7.12 4.78 10.34
C MET A 1036 -7.62 4.16 9.03
N ILE A 1037 -8.00 5.00 8.08
CA ILE A 1037 -8.48 4.60 6.74
C ILE A 1037 -7.47 5.12 5.71
N PRO A 1038 -6.87 4.25 4.86
CA PRO A 1038 -5.95 4.67 3.82
C PRO A 1038 -6.70 5.31 2.65
N THR A 1039 -6.12 6.34 2.04
CA THR A 1039 -6.76 7.12 0.97
C THR A 1039 -6.42 6.63 -0.44
N ASP A 1040 -5.38 5.81 -0.59
CA ASP A 1040 -4.76 5.53 -1.89
C ASP A 1040 -5.04 4.11 -2.41
N LEU A 1041 -6.00 3.40 -1.81
CA LEU A 1041 -6.39 2.06 -2.20
C LEU A 1041 -7.66 2.05 -3.07
N PRO A 1042 -7.89 1.00 -3.90
CA PRO A 1042 -9.12 0.84 -4.67
C PRO A 1042 -10.36 0.50 -3.83
N PHE A 1043 -10.19 0.27 -2.53
CA PHE A 1043 -11.22 -0.08 -1.57
C PHE A 1043 -10.89 0.60 -0.24
N ASP A 1044 -11.92 0.85 0.55
CA ASP A 1044 -11.78 1.49 1.85
C ASP A 1044 -11.83 0.44 2.95
N PHE A 1045 -10.77 0.38 3.76
CA PHE A 1045 -10.75 -0.42 4.98
C PHE A 1045 -10.23 0.41 6.15
N LYS A 1046 -10.61 0.00 7.34
CA LYS A 1046 -10.28 0.64 8.61
C LYS A 1046 -9.29 -0.26 9.36
N ARG A 1047 -8.16 0.29 9.79
CA ARG A 1047 -7.18 -0.34 10.68
C ARG A 1047 -7.20 0.36 12.03
N LEU A 1048 -7.64 -0.34 13.09
CA LEU A 1048 -7.54 0.12 14.47
C LEU A 1048 -6.22 -0.36 15.09
N GLN A 1049 -5.31 0.58 15.36
CA GLN A 1049 -3.96 0.30 15.90
C GLN A 1049 -3.39 1.55 16.59
N PHE A 1050 -2.37 1.37 17.45
CA PHE A 1050 -1.59 2.51 17.95
C PHE A 1050 -0.91 3.24 16.78
N PRO A 1051 -1.04 4.57 16.66
CA PRO A 1051 -0.52 5.32 15.52
C PRO A 1051 0.98 5.60 15.66
N VAL A 1052 1.77 4.54 15.88
CA VAL A 1052 3.21 4.61 16.19
C VAL A 1052 4.00 3.59 15.37
N ARG A 1053 5.30 3.85 15.22
CA ARG A 1053 6.28 2.88 14.70
C ARG A 1053 7.62 3.03 15.41
N LEU A 1054 8.48 2.01 15.33
CA LEU A 1054 9.87 2.08 15.83
C LEU A 1054 10.67 3.22 15.17
N ALA A 1055 11.56 3.84 15.94
CA ALA A 1055 12.24 5.08 15.55
C ALA A 1055 13.64 5.30 16.16
N PHE A 1056 14.39 4.22 16.44
CA PHE A 1056 15.84 4.30 16.60
C PHE A 1056 16.50 4.64 15.26
N ALA A 1057 16.00 4.03 14.19
CA ALA A 1057 16.28 4.39 12.82
C ALA A 1057 15.07 5.06 12.15
N MET A 1058 15.32 5.95 11.19
CA MET A 1058 14.27 6.58 10.38
C MET A 1058 14.74 6.81 8.94
N THR A 1059 13.81 7.08 8.03
CA THR A 1059 14.19 7.39 6.65
C THR A 1059 14.86 8.76 6.59
N ILE A 1060 15.79 8.93 5.66
CA ILE A 1060 16.48 10.20 5.44
C ILE A 1060 15.48 11.36 5.25
N ASN A 1061 14.42 11.16 4.46
CA ASN A 1061 13.36 12.16 4.25
C ASN A 1061 12.67 12.59 5.57
N LYS A 1062 12.46 11.67 6.53
CA LYS A 1062 11.86 12.01 7.83
C LYS A 1062 12.84 12.72 8.78
N SER A 1063 14.15 12.64 8.51
CA SER A 1063 15.18 13.34 9.30
C SER A 1063 15.33 14.81 8.92
N GLN A 1064 14.76 15.25 7.79
CA GLN A 1064 14.85 16.63 7.34
C GLN A 1064 14.30 17.60 8.39
N GLY A 1065 14.98 18.73 8.59
CA GLY A 1065 14.72 19.68 9.67
C GLY A 1065 15.31 19.30 11.05
N GLN A 1066 15.76 18.06 11.29
CA GLN A 1066 16.34 17.67 12.59
C GLN A 1066 17.85 17.96 12.67
N SER A 1067 18.34 18.20 13.88
CA SER A 1067 19.77 18.19 14.20
C SER A 1067 20.06 17.08 15.21
N LEU A 1068 21.11 16.29 14.95
CA LEU A 1068 21.54 15.18 15.78
C LEU A 1068 22.97 15.44 16.27
N SER A 1069 23.28 14.97 17.47
CA SER A 1069 24.66 15.02 17.99
C SER A 1069 25.50 13.87 17.47
N VAL A 1070 24.89 12.72 17.16
CA VAL A 1070 25.52 11.57 16.51
C VAL A 1070 24.55 10.97 15.51
N CYS A 1071 25.02 10.65 14.30
CA CYS A 1071 24.20 10.09 13.24
C CYS A 1071 24.91 8.93 12.57
N GLY A 1072 24.20 7.81 12.42
CA GLY A 1072 24.60 6.74 11.50
C GLY A 1072 23.86 6.87 10.17
N ILE A 1073 24.51 6.55 9.07
CA ILE A 1073 23.87 6.43 7.76
C ILE A 1073 24.14 5.02 7.23
N ASN A 1074 23.07 4.27 6.98
CA ASN A 1074 23.14 3.01 6.24
C ASN A 1074 22.91 3.29 4.74
N LEU A 1075 23.95 3.08 3.93
CA LEU A 1075 23.96 3.22 2.47
C LEU A 1075 24.20 1.88 1.75
N GLU A 1076 23.94 0.74 2.41
CA GLU A 1076 23.86 -0.57 1.72
C GLU A 1076 22.89 -0.52 0.54
N ASN A 1077 21.81 0.26 0.67
CA ASN A 1077 21.03 0.76 -0.44
C ASN A 1077 21.36 2.24 -0.70
N HIS A 1078 21.76 2.55 -1.94
CA HIS A 1078 22.08 3.92 -2.33
C HIS A 1078 20.88 4.88 -2.22
N CYS A 1079 21.18 6.15 -1.99
CA CYS A 1079 20.21 7.24 -2.14
C CYS A 1079 19.70 7.30 -3.59
N PHE A 1080 18.40 7.60 -3.76
CA PHE A 1080 17.72 7.52 -5.06
C PHE A 1080 16.99 8.79 -5.48
N SER A 1081 16.82 9.77 -4.57
CA SER A 1081 16.10 11.03 -4.83
C SER A 1081 16.98 12.24 -4.56
N HIS A 1082 16.60 13.37 -5.17
CA HIS A 1082 17.29 14.65 -5.07
C HIS A 1082 17.62 15.04 -3.62
N GLY A 1083 18.88 15.41 -3.37
CA GLY A 1083 19.29 16.01 -2.10
C GLY A 1083 19.24 15.05 -0.90
N GLN A 1084 18.87 13.78 -1.11
CA GLN A 1084 18.70 12.80 -0.03
C GLN A 1084 20.02 12.58 0.72
N LEU A 1085 21.12 12.33 0.01
CA LEU A 1085 22.43 12.16 0.65
C LEU A 1085 22.88 13.44 1.39
N TYR A 1086 22.64 14.61 0.80
CA TYR A 1086 22.91 15.90 1.46
C TYR A 1086 22.12 16.07 2.77
N VAL A 1087 20.84 15.73 2.77
CA VAL A 1087 20.01 15.76 3.99
C VAL A 1087 20.59 14.82 5.05
N ALA A 1088 20.96 13.60 4.68
CA ALA A 1088 21.50 12.62 5.62
C ALA A 1088 22.80 13.13 6.30
N CYS A 1089 23.77 13.60 5.50
CA CYS A 1089 25.07 14.04 6.01
C CYS A 1089 24.98 15.36 6.80
N SER A 1090 24.02 16.24 6.47
CA SER A 1090 23.84 17.54 7.14
C SER A 1090 23.17 17.48 8.51
N ARG A 1091 22.77 16.29 8.99
CA ARG A 1091 22.12 16.15 10.31
C ARG A 1091 23.07 16.40 11.48
N VAL A 1092 24.38 16.26 11.28
CA VAL A 1092 25.41 16.51 12.30
C VAL A 1092 26.25 17.74 11.98
N GLY A 1093 26.93 18.29 12.98
CA GLY A 1093 27.76 19.49 12.83
C GLY A 1093 29.22 19.23 12.48
N LYS A 1094 29.72 17.99 12.59
CA LYS A 1094 31.14 17.66 12.43
C LYS A 1094 31.35 16.22 11.90
N PRO A 1095 32.45 15.95 11.17
CA PRO A 1095 32.73 14.62 10.60
C PRO A 1095 32.81 13.51 11.65
N SER A 1096 33.38 13.79 12.82
CA SER A 1096 33.56 12.80 13.90
C SER A 1096 32.26 12.26 14.51
N ALA A 1097 31.14 12.92 14.24
CA ALA A 1097 29.80 12.52 14.66
C ALA A 1097 29.00 11.77 13.57
N LEU A 1098 29.57 11.61 12.38
CA LEU A 1098 28.94 10.97 11.23
C LEU A 1098 29.55 9.58 10.99
N PHE A 1099 28.77 8.53 11.20
CA PHE A 1099 29.16 7.16 10.90
C PHE A 1099 28.44 6.68 9.64
N VAL A 1100 29.16 6.09 8.69
CA VAL A 1100 28.60 5.67 7.39
C VAL A 1100 28.93 4.21 7.10
N LEU A 1101 27.91 3.40 6.89
CA LEU A 1101 28.01 2.06 6.34
C LEU A 1101 27.75 2.11 4.84
N THR A 1102 28.72 1.70 4.03
CA THR A 1102 28.60 1.70 2.56
C THR A 1102 29.62 0.74 1.95
N SER A 1103 29.33 0.18 0.78
CA SER A 1103 30.28 -0.65 0.03
C SER A 1103 31.37 0.20 -0.61
N ASP A 1104 32.64 -0.16 -0.40
CA ASP A 1104 33.82 0.48 -1.02
C ASP A 1104 33.91 2.01 -0.85
N GLN A 1105 33.32 2.57 0.22
CA GLN A 1105 33.25 4.02 0.46
C GLN A 1105 32.51 4.81 -0.65
N LYS A 1106 31.75 4.11 -1.52
CA LYS A 1106 31.06 4.68 -2.69
C LYS A 1106 29.55 4.71 -2.51
N THR A 1107 28.91 5.76 -3.03
CA THR A 1107 27.45 5.90 -3.01
C THR A 1107 26.92 6.80 -4.12
N LYS A 1108 25.60 6.77 -4.37
CA LYS A 1108 24.94 7.63 -5.37
C LYS A 1108 24.58 8.99 -4.76
N ASN A 1109 24.98 10.07 -5.41
CA ASN A 1109 24.56 11.43 -5.09
C ASN A 1109 23.63 11.95 -6.19
N VAL A 1110 22.33 12.06 -5.91
CA VAL A 1110 21.34 12.55 -6.87
C VAL A 1110 21.11 14.03 -6.65
N VAL A 1111 21.46 14.84 -7.65
CA VAL A 1111 21.29 16.30 -7.64
C VAL A 1111 20.69 16.73 -8.98
N TYR A 1112 19.56 17.42 -8.92
CA TYR A 1112 18.86 17.99 -10.07
C TYR A 1112 19.26 19.45 -10.20
N GLN A 1113 20.11 19.77 -11.17
CA GLN A 1113 20.62 21.13 -11.36
C GLN A 1113 19.50 22.15 -11.59
N ARG A 1114 18.42 21.75 -12.26
CA ARG A 1114 17.21 22.57 -12.45
C ARG A 1114 16.47 22.94 -11.17
N ALA A 1115 16.65 22.20 -10.07
CA ALA A 1115 16.08 22.56 -8.78
C ALA A 1115 16.93 23.64 -8.06
N LEU A 1116 18.22 23.72 -8.38
CA LEU A 1116 19.16 24.66 -7.76
C LEU A 1116 19.16 26.03 -8.45
N GLN A 1117 19.00 26.03 -9.78
CA GLN A 1117 18.72 27.21 -10.61
C GLN A 1117 17.32 27.75 -10.32
#